data_AF-A0A1I0SCQ9-F1
#
_entry.id   AF-A0A1I0SCQ9-F1
#
_cell.length_a   1.000
_cell.length_b   1.000
_cell.length_c   1.000
_cell.angle_alpha   90.00
_cell.angle_beta   90.00
_cell.angle_gamma   90.00
#
_symmetry.space_group_name_H-M   'P 1'
#
loop_
_entity.id
_entity.type
_entity.pdbx_description
1 polymer ?
#
loop_
_entity_poly.entity_id
_entity_poly.type
_entity_poly.pdbx_seq_one_letter_code
_entity_poly.pdbx_strand_id
1 'polypeptide(L)'
;MSQIRCFICSLLLCCITISLRAQTVLPPFNKDYNQLNNTVWGYRNNPLTGTHWELDMFIYPKGNYTLANVSHTSNSLGGLVTQYGIYHDGIHEWDYSYHNLNGMWSGDGWFIVSGPYKGYTHPPVNRADAYTMLRGWFIKQTDSLRGVYPNYLRSTTGHILYQHYGARWAGNKIDMVSCEIGENIKSTQVHIAFTRGAARQYNKPWGLQFSPWFGPGILDYSVPGMWAESGSNNGHSLPMFRRSYYLSFMAGANTHHLEAANVNWFSSDSLNASGNFSLSPLGTIGKEFYNVAQRIGDNRGIPYTPYAIVLDSLHGINQYPTAWLGAPQYKDTSNVMWQWFDPIPGDIMTGNLLNTIWPGSFENLPNNDNEQRFYLNATPYGDVADVFTEDVSGSVLQRYPVVWLSGNITVGGSTATTLQQYVSGGGTLIINAAQTGSLGSSFTGVTTGSNSTVYPSKLVWVPRQDTVTWNGSISVHSASLYGATALIKAAYSGGETTLATVKTYGNGRVIVTLSDYLQEPAVNALFLKELNKELMPVTVTGNVEYLVNRCSDGWNITVINNNGVSKTSTTPTVIDGGQQQTVNITYTLPNSQLTGVQELISQQGVSYTGNSWQDVIGAGDVKIYHITTGATSSGHGGNPQYQLAPNPASDYTLLKIPAGSEVRTRGFSLSGRMIPQLSKRSVQDIRYNLNGLPCGLYLLVVTDIHKRKETVLRLLKQ
;
A
#
# COMPACT_ATOMS: atom_id res chain seq x y z
N MET A 1 10.98 26.24 -88.71
CA MET A 1 9.80 25.92 -87.88
C MET A 1 10.33 25.54 -86.49
N SER A 2 10.39 26.53 -85.60
CA SER A 2 9.61 26.60 -84.35
C SER A 2 10.03 25.54 -83.32
N GLN A 3 10.88 25.91 -82.34
CA GLN A 3 10.48 26.19 -80.93
C GLN A 3 9.93 24.92 -80.23
N ILE A 4 10.59 24.33 -79.24
CA ILE A 4 10.58 24.69 -77.79
C ILE A 4 11.72 23.84 -77.12
N ARG A 5 12.85 24.38 -76.62
CA ARG A 5 13.18 24.80 -75.22
C ARG A 5 12.77 23.80 -74.11
N CYS A 6 13.50 23.49 -73.03
CA CYS A 6 14.85 23.77 -72.52
C CYS A 6 14.96 23.06 -71.14
N PHE A 7 16.16 22.53 -70.81
CA PHE A 7 16.88 22.61 -69.51
C PHE A 7 16.29 22.02 -68.21
N ILE A 8 16.94 21.04 -67.53
CA ILE A 8 18.15 21.04 -66.64
C ILE A 8 17.77 20.90 -65.14
N CYS A 9 18.58 20.11 -64.42
CA CYS A 9 18.82 20.07 -62.96
C CYS A 9 17.79 19.38 -62.04
N SER A 10 18.21 18.25 -61.45
CA SER A 10 18.58 18.12 -60.03
C SER A 10 18.36 16.68 -59.55
N LEU A 11 19.43 15.89 -59.45
CA LEU A 11 19.45 14.71 -58.58
C LEU A 11 19.41 15.21 -57.13
N LEU A 12 18.22 15.30 -56.54
CA LEU A 12 18.08 15.38 -55.09
C LEU A 12 18.42 14.01 -54.50
N LEU A 13 19.55 13.94 -53.80
CA LEU A 13 19.76 12.98 -52.71
C LEU A 13 18.56 13.09 -51.77
N CYS A 14 17.66 12.13 -51.83
CA CYS A 14 16.66 11.94 -50.79
C CYS A 14 17.41 11.30 -49.60
N CYS A 15 18.02 12.13 -48.76
CA CYS A 15 18.36 11.75 -47.40
C CYS A 15 17.04 11.44 -46.69
N ILE A 16 16.61 10.19 -46.77
CA ILE A 16 15.63 9.64 -45.84
C ILE A 16 16.36 9.59 -44.49
N THR A 17 16.25 10.67 -43.74
CA THR A 17 16.51 10.67 -42.31
C THR A 17 15.45 9.76 -41.70
N ILE A 18 15.72 8.46 -41.67
CA ILE A 18 14.97 7.54 -40.83
C ILE A 18 15.35 7.95 -39.42
N SER A 19 14.56 8.85 -38.84
CA SER A 19 14.53 9.09 -37.40
C SER A 19 13.98 7.81 -36.78
N LEU A 20 14.83 6.79 -36.64
CA LEU A 20 14.67 5.75 -35.64
C LEU A 20 14.81 6.46 -34.29
N ARG A 21 13.76 7.18 -33.87
CA ARG A 21 13.53 7.38 -32.45
C ARG A 21 13.35 5.97 -31.92
N ALA A 22 14.43 5.36 -31.44
CA ALA A 22 14.35 4.23 -30.55
C ALA A 22 13.40 4.67 -29.45
N GLN A 23 12.15 4.19 -29.47
CA GLN A 23 11.31 4.29 -28.30
C GLN A 23 12.13 3.64 -27.20
N THR A 24 12.49 4.43 -26.19
CA THR A 24 13.06 3.92 -24.96
C THR A 24 12.00 3.01 -24.36
N VAL A 25 12.02 1.72 -24.75
CA VAL A 25 11.21 0.69 -24.15
C VAL A 25 11.77 0.51 -22.75
N LEU A 26 11.00 0.94 -21.75
CA LEU A 26 11.34 0.63 -20.38
C LEU A 26 11.40 -0.89 -20.24
N PRO A 27 12.38 -1.45 -19.50
CA PRO A 27 12.31 -2.86 -19.14
C PRO A 27 10.94 -3.12 -18.49
N PRO A 28 10.26 -4.20 -18.89
CA PRO A 28 9.00 -4.56 -18.25
C PRO A 28 9.27 -4.77 -16.76
N PHE A 29 8.33 -4.37 -15.91
CA PHE A 29 8.36 -4.80 -14.53
C PHE A 29 8.48 -6.33 -14.49
N ASN A 30 9.31 -6.86 -13.60
CA ASN A 30 9.16 -8.24 -13.21
C ASN A 30 7.71 -8.40 -12.69
N LYS A 31 6.90 -9.25 -13.32
CA LYS A 31 5.53 -9.55 -12.87
C LYS A 31 5.43 -10.94 -12.24
N ASP A 32 6.53 -11.69 -12.27
CA ASP A 32 6.69 -13.00 -11.63
C ASP A 32 6.97 -12.79 -10.13
N TYR A 33 6.07 -12.08 -9.46
CA TYR A 33 6.08 -12.00 -8.02
C TYR A 33 5.62 -13.35 -7.48
N ASN A 34 6.54 -14.33 -7.43
CA ASN A 34 6.40 -15.57 -6.65
C ASN A 34 6.01 -15.29 -5.17
N GLN A 35 6.09 -14.02 -4.75
CA GLN A 35 5.81 -13.50 -3.42
C GLN A 35 4.43 -12.82 -3.24
N LEU A 36 3.53 -12.85 -4.23
CA LEU A 36 2.10 -12.55 -4.01
C LEU A 36 1.26 -13.82 -3.83
N ASN A 37 1.92 -14.97 -3.77
CA ASN A 37 1.40 -16.20 -3.18
C ASN A 37 1.00 -15.93 -1.72
N ASN A 38 -0.17 -16.43 -1.31
CA ASN A 38 -0.71 -16.44 0.06
C ASN A 38 0.34 -16.71 1.17
N THR A 39 1.46 -17.37 0.87
CA THR A 39 2.53 -17.65 1.84
C THR A 39 3.43 -16.48 2.20
N VAL A 40 3.55 -15.41 1.40
CA VAL A 40 4.60 -14.38 1.60
C VAL A 40 4.09 -13.10 2.25
N TRP A 41 2.84 -12.73 1.98
CA TRP A 41 2.11 -11.72 2.76
C TRP A 41 1.27 -12.33 3.85
N GLY A 42 1.39 -13.66 4.02
CA GLY A 42 0.58 -14.51 4.89
C GLY A 42 0.16 -13.67 6.06
N TYR A 43 -1.12 -13.24 6.01
CA TYR A 43 -1.75 -12.62 7.15
C TYR A 43 -1.50 -13.60 8.24
N ARG A 44 -0.52 -13.29 9.10
CA ARG A 44 -0.32 -14.12 10.26
C ARG A 44 -1.66 -14.01 10.96
N ASN A 45 -2.32 -15.15 11.14
CA ASN A 45 -3.39 -15.29 12.10
C ASN A 45 -2.93 -14.51 13.31
N ASN A 46 -3.81 -13.69 13.88
CA ASN A 46 -3.50 -13.10 15.15
C ASN A 46 -3.10 -14.28 16.07
N PRO A 47 -1.82 -14.40 16.48
CA PRO A 47 -1.36 -15.61 17.15
C PRO A 47 -2.11 -15.88 18.46
N LEU A 48 -2.79 -14.84 18.96
CA LEU A 48 -3.57 -14.85 20.19
C LEU A 48 -4.92 -15.56 20.04
N THR A 49 -5.50 -15.52 18.85
CA THR A 49 -6.92 -15.89 18.65
C THR A 49 -7.09 -16.90 17.53
N GLY A 50 -6.02 -17.16 16.77
CA GLY A 50 -5.97 -18.18 15.74
C GLY A 50 -6.77 -17.82 14.49
N THR A 51 -7.45 -16.66 14.47
CA THR A 51 -8.25 -16.17 13.35
C THR A 51 -7.48 -15.13 12.55
N HIS A 52 -7.89 -14.94 11.29
CA HIS A 52 -7.28 -13.95 10.40
C HIS A 52 -7.88 -12.54 10.58
N TRP A 53 -9.08 -12.47 11.15
CA TRP A 53 -9.83 -11.24 11.40
C TRP A 53 -10.67 -11.35 12.67
N GLU A 54 -10.71 -10.26 13.44
CA GLU A 54 -11.49 -10.12 14.66
C GLU A 54 -12.18 -8.77 14.71
N LEU A 55 -13.38 -8.79 15.27
CA LEU A 55 -14.17 -7.63 15.58
C LEU A 55 -14.37 -7.59 17.08
N ASP A 56 -13.92 -6.52 17.72
CA ASP A 56 -13.92 -6.38 19.17
C ASP A 56 -14.88 -5.26 19.58
N MET A 57 -15.82 -5.59 20.46
CA MET A 57 -16.74 -4.60 21.05
C MET A 57 -16.23 -4.15 22.40
N PHE A 58 -15.87 -2.88 22.49
CA PHE A 58 -15.62 -2.25 23.79
C PHE A 58 -16.94 -2.02 24.54
N ILE A 59 -16.94 -2.34 25.83
CA ILE A 59 -18.10 -2.16 26.69
C ILE A 59 -17.75 -1.16 27.80
N TYR A 60 -18.27 0.06 27.67
CA TYR A 60 -18.29 0.99 28.80
C TYR A 60 -19.38 0.58 29.79
N PRO A 61 -19.05 0.20 31.03
CA PRO A 61 -20.04 -0.29 31.99
C PRO A 61 -21.03 0.81 32.37
N LYS A 62 -22.30 0.64 32.00
CA LYS A 62 -23.39 1.54 32.38
C LYS A 62 -24.74 0.84 32.29
N GLY A 63 -25.56 0.99 33.32
CA GLY A 63 -26.91 0.41 33.36
C GLY A 63 -26.87 -1.10 33.09
N ASN A 64 -27.68 -1.57 32.14
CA ASN A 64 -27.71 -3.00 31.81
C ASN A 64 -26.63 -3.45 30.81
N TYR A 65 -25.74 -2.58 30.32
CA TYR A 65 -24.62 -2.95 29.44
C TYR A 65 -23.53 -3.73 30.19
N THR A 66 -23.90 -4.91 30.69
CA THR A 66 -22.99 -5.90 31.24
C THR A 66 -22.48 -6.81 30.12
N LEU A 67 -21.28 -7.36 30.30
CA LEU A 67 -20.72 -8.37 29.40
C LEU A 67 -21.74 -9.50 29.12
N ALA A 68 -22.40 -10.00 30.17
CA ALA A 68 -23.40 -11.06 30.06
C ALA A 68 -24.58 -10.67 29.16
N ASN A 69 -25.18 -9.49 29.36
CA ASN A 69 -26.34 -9.05 28.59
C ASN A 69 -25.98 -8.73 27.12
N VAL A 70 -24.81 -8.13 26.90
CA VAL A 70 -24.30 -7.84 25.55
C VAL A 70 -24.02 -9.13 24.79
N SER A 71 -23.32 -10.08 25.41
CA SER A 71 -23.05 -11.39 24.80
C SER A 71 -24.34 -12.19 24.56
N HIS A 72 -25.30 -12.18 25.50
CA HIS A 72 -26.62 -12.82 25.32
C HIS A 72 -27.36 -12.23 24.12
N THR A 73 -27.44 -10.90 24.04
CA THR A 73 -28.08 -10.20 22.92
C THR A 73 -27.40 -10.54 21.61
N SER A 74 -26.07 -10.47 21.56
CA SER A 74 -25.31 -10.79 20.34
C SER A 74 -25.53 -12.23 19.87
N ASN A 75 -25.49 -13.21 20.78
CA ASN A 75 -25.77 -14.61 20.47
C ASN A 75 -27.19 -14.79 19.91
N SER A 76 -28.19 -14.10 20.48
CA SER A 76 -29.57 -14.15 19.99
C SER A 76 -29.73 -13.60 18.56
N LEU A 77 -28.80 -12.76 18.12
CA LEU A 77 -28.78 -12.14 16.79
C LEU A 77 -27.97 -12.93 15.75
N GLY A 78 -27.37 -14.07 16.13
CA GLY A 78 -26.46 -14.85 15.30
C GLY A 78 -24.99 -14.38 15.35
N GLY A 79 -24.65 -13.52 16.31
CA GLY A 79 -23.35 -12.88 16.46
C GLY A 79 -23.32 -11.45 15.92
N LEU A 80 -22.56 -10.60 16.60
CA LEU A 80 -22.29 -9.20 16.24
C LEU A 80 -20.79 -8.91 16.15
N VAL A 81 -19.99 -9.56 17.01
CA VAL A 81 -18.55 -9.39 17.13
C VAL A 81 -17.91 -10.71 17.56
N THR A 82 -16.60 -10.86 17.37
CA THR A 82 -15.86 -12.06 17.79
C THR A 82 -15.48 -12.02 19.26
N GLN A 83 -15.23 -10.83 19.82
CA GLN A 83 -14.87 -10.65 21.22
C GLN A 83 -15.62 -9.48 21.87
N TYR A 84 -15.83 -9.58 23.17
CA TYR A 84 -16.51 -8.59 24.00
C TYR A 84 -15.64 -8.26 25.21
N GLY A 85 -15.58 -6.98 25.61
CA GLY A 85 -15.05 -6.58 26.91
C GLY A 85 -14.19 -5.33 26.87
N ILE A 86 -13.48 -5.11 27.98
CA ILE A 86 -12.55 -3.99 28.19
C ILE A 86 -11.16 -4.47 27.74
N TYR A 87 -10.78 -4.21 26.49
CA TYR A 87 -9.43 -4.50 26.02
C TYR A 87 -8.57 -3.22 26.07
N HIS A 88 -7.97 -2.96 27.23
CA HIS A 88 -6.93 -1.92 27.40
C HIS A 88 -5.52 -2.52 27.36
N ASP A 89 -5.32 -3.59 26.60
CA ASP A 89 -4.05 -4.31 26.52
C ASP A 89 -3.06 -3.56 25.62
N GLY A 90 -2.77 -2.30 25.92
CA GLY A 90 -1.93 -1.48 25.04
C GLY A 90 -1.62 -0.09 25.55
N ILE A 91 -0.69 0.55 24.83
CA ILE A 91 -0.40 1.97 24.95
C ILE A 91 -1.29 2.65 23.92
N HIS A 92 -2.43 3.17 24.37
CA HIS A 92 -3.45 3.74 23.50
C HIS A 92 -3.17 5.22 23.23
N GLU A 93 -3.44 5.67 21.99
CA GLU A 93 -3.18 7.03 21.51
C GLU A 93 -1.90 7.66 22.07
N TRP A 94 -0.81 6.88 22.10
CA TRP A 94 0.32 7.23 22.94
C TRP A 94 1.08 8.45 22.41
N ASP A 95 0.96 8.70 21.11
CA ASP A 95 1.45 9.89 20.44
C ASP A 95 0.73 11.15 20.95
N TYR A 96 -0.59 11.14 21.01
CA TYR A 96 -1.37 12.25 21.57
C TYR A 96 -1.13 12.41 23.07
N SER A 97 -1.18 11.30 23.81
CA SER A 97 -0.95 11.28 25.25
C SER A 97 0.39 11.90 25.61
N TYR A 98 1.47 11.50 24.94
CA TYR A 98 2.81 12.03 25.20
C TYR A 98 2.85 13.55 25.03
N HIS A 99 2.31 14.07 23.93
CA HIS A 99 2.44 15.48 23.56
C HIS A 99 1.46 16.41 24.30
N ASN A 100 0.28 15.92 24.68
CA ASN A 100 -0.83 16.79 25.09
C ASN A 100 -1.36 16.52 26.51
N LEU A 101 -1.08 15.36 27.12
CA LEU A 101 -1.72 14.97 28.38
C LEU A 101 -0.77 15.00 29.59
N ASN A 102 0.35 15.71 29.53
CA ASN A 102 1.28 15.77 30.67
C ASN A 102 0.58 16.28 31.96
N GLY A 103 0.60 15.46 33.01
CA GLY A 103 -0.05 15.78 34.28
C GLY A 103 -1.58 15.60 34.27
N MET A 104 -2.11 14.89 33.28
CA MET A 104 -3.55 14.64 33.09
C MET A 104 -3.83 13.13 33.01
N TRP A 105 -5.09 12.76 33.25
CA TRP A 105 -5.58 11.41 33.01
C TRP A 105 -5.98 11.26 31.54
N SER A 106 -5.60 10.17 30.89
CA SER A 106 -6.10 9.81 29.55
C SER A 106 -7.54 9.29 29.61
N GLY A 107 -8.19 9.23 28.44
CA GLY A 107 -9.54 8.65 28.31
C GLY A 107 -9.63 7.20 28.81
N ASP A 108 -8.54 6.45 28.70
CA ASP A 108 -8.41 5.08 29.21
C ASP A 108 -8.05 5.00 30.72
N GLY A 109 -8.04 6.13 31.42
CA GLY A 109 -7.80 6.17 32.86
C GLY A 109 -6.32 6.04 33.28
N TRP A 110 -5.37 6.40 32.42
CA TRP A 110 -3.94 6.44 32.79
C TRP A 110 -3.47 7.86 33.10
N PHE A 111 -2.79 8.04 34.24
CA PHE A 111 -2.15 9.32 34.54
C PHE A 111 -0.85 9.46 33.75
N ILE A 112 -0.80 10.42 32.84
CA ILE A 112 0.32 10.61 31.91
C ILE A 112 1.38 11.52 32.54
N VAL A 113 2.59 10.97 32.67
CA VAL A 113 3.79 11.72 33.07
C VAL A 113 4.72 11.80 31.88
N SER A 114 4.80 12.99 31.28
CA SER A 114 5.76 13.33 30.23
C SER A 114 6.44 14.66 30.61
N GLY A 115 7.02 15.37 29.64
CA GLY A 115 7.69 16.64 29.87
C GLY A 115 6.82 17.88 29.54
N PRO A 116 7.12 19.04 30.15
CA PRO A 116 6.29 20.24 30.01
C PRO A 116 6.40 20.90 28.63
N TYR A 117 7.38 20.53 27.81
CA TYR A 117 7.59 21.09 26.48
C TYR A 117 6.95 20.18 25.44
N LYS A 118 5.62 20.13 25.37
CA LYS A 118 4.89 19.24 24.44
C LYS A 118 5.31 17.77 24.59
N GLY A 119 5.42 17.30 25.82
CA GLY A 119 5.89 15.94 26.13
C GLY A 119 7.40 15.83 26.34
N TYR A 120 8.20 16.78 25.87
CA TYR A 120 9.65 16.75 26.02
C TYR A 120 10.11 17.31 27.38
N THR A 121 11.13 16.66 27.96
CA THR A 121 11.70 17.06 29.27
C THR A 121 12.46 18.40 29.19
N HIS A 122 12.94 18.76 28.01
CA HIS A 122 13.46 20.07 27.63
C HIS A 122 13.06 20.36 26.17
N PRO A 123 13.12 21.62 25.71
CA PRO A 123 13.03 21.94 24.29
C PRO A 123 14.00 21.07 23.48
N PRO A 124 13.52 20.25 22.52
CA PRO A 124 14.42 19.41 21.74
C PRO A 124 15.31 20.27 20.84
N VAL A 125 16.62 20.01 20.85
CA VAL A 125 17.60 20.81 20.08
C VAL A 125 17.70 20.38 18.62
N ASN A 126 17.28 19.15 18.30
CA ASN A 126 17.18 18.62 16.95
C ASN A 126 16.24 17.38 16.93
N ARG A 127 15.95 16.83 15.75
CA ARG A 127 15.03 15.68 15.61
C ARG A 127 15.53 14.41 16.31
N ALA A 128 16.84 14.18 16.37
CA ALA A 128 17.41 13.00 17.05
C ALA A 128 17.23 13.08 18.57
N ASP A 129 17.28 14.28 19.13
CA ASP A 129 17.01 14.56 20.54
C ASP A 129 15.51 14.34 20.88
N ALA A 130 14.60 14.89 20.06
CA ALA A 130 13.16 14.62 20.18
C ALA A 130 12.85 13.11 20.11
N TYR A 131 13.41 12.41 19.12
CA TYR A 131 13.30 10.96 18.98
C TYR A 131 13.77 10.22 20.23
N THR A 132 14.90 10.63 20.80
CA THR A 132 15.49 9.96 21.98
C THR A 132 14.60 10.13 23.22
N MET A 133 14.08 11.33 23.45
CA MET A 133 13.16 11.60 24.55
C MET A 133 11.85 10.80 24.42
N LEU A 134 11.23 10.82 23.23
CA LEU A 134 9.99 10.08 22.99
C LEU A 134 10.21 8.57 23.14
N ARG A 135 11.29 8.04 22.56
CA ARG A 135 11.67 6.63 22.69
C ARG A 135 11.86 6.23 24.15
N GLY A 136 12.56 7.04 24.93
CA GLY A 136 12.80 6.78 26.35
C GLY A 136 11.49 6.71 27.14
N TRP A 137 10.58 7.65 26.89
CA TRP A 137 9.24 7.64 27.48
C TRP A 137 8.45 6.40 27.06
N PHE A 138 8.38 6.09 25.76
CA PHE A 138 7.61 4.96 25.23
C PHE A 138 8.08 3.62 25.79
N ILE A 139 9.40 3.39 25.87
CA ILE A 139 9.96 2.16 26.44
C ILE A 139 9.57 2.04 27.92
N LYS A 140 9.61 3.13 28.69
CA LYS A 140 9.19 3.13 30.09
C LYS A 140 7.71 2.76 30.24
N GLN A 141 6.83 3.30 29.39
CA GLN A 141 5.41 2.93 29.40
C GLN A 141 5.21 1.47 29.02
N THR A 142 5.91 1.01 27.98
CA THR A 142 5.88 -0.39 27.53
C THR A 142 6.29 -1.34 28.64
N ASP A 143 7.36 -1.04 29.38
CA ASP A 143 7.87 -1.89 30.46
C ASP A 143 6.90 -1.97 31.63
N SER A 144 6.27 -0.85 31.98
CA SER A 144 5.22 -0.81 33.00
C SER A 144 4.00 -1.65 32.58
N LEU A 145 3.51 -1.45 31.35
CA LEU A 145 2.30 -2.10 30.86
C LEU A 145 2.51 -3.57 30.55
N ARG A 146 3.71 -4.00 30.13
CA ARG A 146 4.00 -5.42 29.93
C ARG A 146 3.92 -6.22 31.24
N GLY A 147 4.16 -5.59 32.39
CA GLY A 147 3.92 -6.21 33.70
C GLY A 147 2.43 -6.40 34.03
N VAL A 148 1.56 -5.52 33.51
CA VAL A 148 0.10 -5.58 33.69
C VAL A 148 -0.55 -6.53 32.68
N TYR A 149 -0.09 -6.47 31.43
CA TYR A 149 -0.57 -7.25 30.29
C TYR A 149 0.55 -8.16 29.77
N PRO A 150 0.86 -9.27 30.48
CA PRO A 150 2.00 -10.12 30.15
C PRO A 150 1.83 -10.83 28.80
N ASN A 151 0.59 -11.14 28.42
CA ASN A 151 0.29 -11.99 27.27
C ASN A 151 0.13 -11.22 25.95
N TYR A 152 -0.26 -9.94 26.03
CA TYR A 152 -0.57 -9.14 24.85
C TYR A 152 -0.36 -7.66 25.12
N LEU A 153 0.34 -6.98 24.23
CA LEU A 153 0.45 -5.53 24.27
C LEU A 153 0.37 -4.93 22.86
N ARG A 154 -0.61 -4.05 22.68
CA ARG A 154 -0.86 -3.26 21.48
C ARG A 154 -0.19 -1.89 21.59
N SER A 155 0.34 -1.39 20.48
CA SER A 155 0.75 0.00 20.33
C SER A 155 -0.22 0.69 19.39
N THR A 156 -1.10 1.55 19.91
CA THR A 156 -2.06 2.31 19.10
C THR A 156 -1.66 3.78 19.01
N THR A 157 -1.63 4.31 17.78
CA THR A 157 -1.41 5.74 17.52
C THR A 157 -2.61 6.33 16.78
N GLY A 158 -2.97 7.59 17.06
CA GLY A 158 -4.10 8.25 16.40
C GLY A 158 -3.67 9.47 15.59
N HIS A 159 -3.28 10.53 16.28
CA HIS A 159 -3.16 11.87 15.73
C HIS A 159 -1.84 12.19 15.01
N ILE A 160 -0.82 11.36 15.22
CA ILE A 160 0.53 11.54 14.70
C ILE A 160 0.99 10.19 14.12
N LEU A 161 1.73 10.25 13.01
CA LEU A 161 2.10 9.06 12.24
C LEU A 161 3.28 8.29 12.86
N TYR A 162 3.13 7.77 14.08
CA TYR A 162 4.21 7.12 14.84
C TYR A 162 4.14 5.58 14.87
N GLN A 163 3.34 4.98 13.99
CA GLN A 163 3.06 3.54 13.95
C GLN A 163 4.34 2.68 13.94
N HIS A 164 5.36 3.07 13.16
CA HIS A 164 6.63 2.33 13.06
C HIS A 164 7.43 2.33 14.35
N TYR A 165 7.39 3.44 15.10
CA TYR A 165 8.24 3.63 16.27
C TYR A 165 7.90 2.67 17.41
N GLY A 166 6.60 2.43 17.64
CA GLY A 166 6.17 1.48 18.66
C GLY A 166 6.73 0.08 18.42
N ALA A 167 6.59 -0.42 17.19
CA ALA A 167 7.16 -1.72 16.80
C ALA A 167 8.69 -1.74 16.85
N ARG A 168 9.35 -0.67 16.38
CA ARG A 168 10.81 -0.55 16.35
C ARG A 168 11.45 -0.56 17.73
N TRP A 169 10.91 0.24 18.66
CA TRP A 169 11.56 0.51 19.93
C TRP A 169 11.35 -0.59 20.95
N ALA A 170 10.14 -1.15 20.99
CA ALA A 170 9.78 -2.18 21.94
C ALA A 170 9.95 -3.61 21.39
N GLY A 171 10.12 -3.78 20.07
CA GLY A 171 10.43 -5.06 19.44
C GLY A 171 9.43 -6.16 19.79
N ASN A 172 9.88 -7.18 20.52
CA ASN A 172 9.02 -8.30 20.96
C ASN A 172 8.11 -7.96 22.15
N LYS A 173 8.25 -6.79 22.77
CA LYS A 173 7.33 -6.29 23.80
C LYS A 173 6.11 -5.58 23.23
N ILE A 174 5.96 -5.50 21.91
CA ILE A 174 4.70 -5.12 21.27
C ILE A 174 4.27 -6.27 20.37
N ASP A 175 3.06 -6.77 20.59
CA ASP A 175 2.52 -7.92 19.86
C ASP A 175 1.76 -7.48 18.61
N MET A 176 1.18 -6.27 18.64
CA MET A 176 0.41 -5.72 17.53
C MET A 176 0.62 -4.20 17.41
N VAL A 177 0.71 -3.71 16.18
CA VAL A 177 0.63 -2.27 15.88
C VAL A 177 -0.80 -1.91 15.50
N SER A 178 -1.27 -0.74 15.89
CA SER A 178 -2.63 -0.30 15.57
C SER A 178 -2.62 1.19 15.26
N CYS A 179 -3.60 1.62 14.47
CA CYS A 179 -4.00 3.01 14.45
C CYS A 179 -5.40 3.18 15.00
N GLU A 180 -5.69 4.39 15.45
CA GLU A 180 -7.04 4.89 15.55
C GLU A 180 -7.37 5.75 14.34
N ILE A 181 -8.64 5.73 13.93
CA ILE A 181 -9.23 6.59 12.91
C ILE A 181 -10.59 7.08 13.40
N GLY A 182 -11.20 8.00 12.66
CA GLY A 182 -12.40 8.69 13.12
C GLY A 182 -12.00 9.86 14.01
N GLU A 183 -12.72 10.09 15.10
CA GLU A 183 -12.48 11.21 16.03
C GLU A 183 -12.21 12.53 15.28
N ASN A 184 -11.06 13.16 15.57
CA ASN A 184 -10.51 14.32 14.86
C ASN A 184 -9.23 13.95 14.08
N ILE A 185 -9.08 12.67 13.73
CA ILE A 185 -7.91 12.09 13.08
C ILE A 185 -8.09 12.15 11.56
N LYS A 186 -7.22 12.92 10.91
CA LYS A 186 -7.26 13.11 9.45
C LYS A 186 -6.74 11.86 8.74
N SER A 187 -7.24 11.64 7.53
CA SER A 187 -6.73 10.69 6.55
C SER A 187 -6.62 9.26 7.04
N THR A 188 -7.75 8.57 7.05
CA THR A 188 -7.85 7.14 7.33
C THR A 188 -6.89 6.33 6.46
N GLN A 189 -6.77 6.67 5.17
CA GLN A 189 -5.96 5.91 4.22
C GLN A 189 -4.45 6.02 4.51
N VAL A 190 -3.98 7.21 4.91
CA VAL A 190 -2.58 7.39 5.34
C VAL A 190 -2.31 6.59 6.60
N HIS A 191 -3.20 6.64 7.61
CA HIS A 191 -3.04 5.83 8.82
C HIS A 191 -3.00 4.33 8.53
N ILE A 192 -3.85 3.84 7.64
CA ILE A 192 -3.82 2.44 7.19
C ILE A 192 -2.49 2.11 6.51
N ALA A 193 -2.00 2.95 5.59
CA ALA A 193 -0.74 2.71 4.88
C ALA A 193 0.48 2.69 5.81
N PHE A 194 0.51 3.56 6.82
CA PHE A 194 1.54 3.57 7.85
C PHE A 194 1.45 2.34 8.75
N THR A 195 0.25 2.00 9.23
CA THR A 195 0.06 0.89 10.17
C THR A 195 0.35 -0.45 9.50
N ARG A 196 -0.21 -0.69 8.30
CA ARG A 196 0.02 -1.91 7.52
C ARG A 196 1.48 -2.02 7.09
N GLY A 197 2.11 -0.90 6.71
CA GLY A 197 3.53 -0.85 6.38
C GLY A 197 4.44 -1.17 7.57
N ALA A 198 4.18 -0.59 8.74
CA ALA A 198 4.87 -0.93 10.00
C ALA A 198 4.70 -2.41 10.35
N ALA A 199 3.48 -2.94 10.24
CA ALA A 199 3.18 -4.35 10.47
C ALA A 199 3.99 -5.28 9.56
N ARG A 200 4.06 -4.95 8.26
CA ARG A 200 4.85 -5.69 7.26
C ARG A 200 6.36 -5.56 7.51
N GLN A 201 6.83 -4.38 7.91
CA GLN A 201 8.24 -4.12 8.21
C GLN A 201 8.74 -4.95 9.39
N TYR A 202 7.97 -4.98 10.48
CA TYR A 202 8.36 -5.61 11.74
C TYR A 202 7.73 -7.00 11.95
N ASN A 203 7.02 -7.51 10.93
CA ASN A 203 6.36 -8.81 10.96
C ASN A 203 5.43 -8.97 12.17
N LYS A 204 4.48 -8.03 12.29
CA LYS A 204 3.44 -7.98 13.32
C LYS A 204 2.06 -8.10 12.67
N PRO A 205 1.04 -8.63 13.38
CA PRO A 205 -0.34 -8.31 13.05
C PRO A 205 -0.59 -6.81 13.21
N TRP A 206 -1.68 -6.31 12.62
CA TRP A 206 -2.13 -4.96 12.87
C TRP A 206 -3.62 -4.82 13.11
N GLY A 207 -3.99 -3.80 13.87
CA GLY A 207 -5.37 -3.49 14.19
C GLY A 207 -5.76 -2.08 13.83
N LEU A 208 -7.04 -1.82 13.95
CA LEU A 208 -7.62 -0.50 13.80
C LEU A 208 -8.64 -0.27 14.91
N GLN A 209 -8.66 0.93 15.47
CA GLN A 209 -9.75 1.44 16.28
C GLN A 209 -10.53 2.48 15.49
N PHE A 210 -11.85 2.38 15.50
CA PHE A 210 -12.69 3.44 14.99
C PHE A 210 -13.34 4.18 16.15
N SER A 211 -13.00 5.46 16.29
CA SER A 211 -13.58 6.32 17.30
C SER A 211 -14.89 6.93 16.83
N PRO A 212 -15.99 6.80 17.61
CA PRO A 212 -17.28 7.41 17.29
C PRO A 212 -17.34 8.91 17.58
N TRP A 213 -16.31 9.47 18.22
CA TRP A 213 -16.20 10.90 18.45
C TRP A 213 -16.04 11.65 17.12
N PHE A 214 -16.53 12.88 17.06
CA PHE A 214 -16.22 13.82 15.98
C PHE A 214 -16.43 15.23 16.53
N GLY A 215 -15.39 16.08 16.50
CA GLY A 215 -15.42 17.35 17.23
C GLY A 215 -15.75 17.11 18.72
N PRO A 216 -16.67 17.89 19.31
CA PRO A 216 -17.06 17.75 20.71
C PRO A 216 -18.21 16.75 20.93
N GLY A 217 -18.60 15.97 19.93
CA GLY A 217 -19.80 15.10 20.00
C GLY A 217 -19.45 13.63 19.84
N ILE A 218 -20.17 12.76 20.54
CA ILE A 218 -20.08 11.31 20.40
C ILE A 218 -21.44 10.68 20.07
N LEU A 219 -21.45 9.78 19.08
CA LEU A 219 -22.63 8.99 18.78
C LEU A 219 -22.95 8.06 19.95
N ASP A 220 -24.10 8.26 20.57
CA ASP A 220 -24.59 7.48 21.72
C ASP A 220 -26.12 7.52 21.73
N TYR A 221 -26.74 6.33 21.75
CA TYR A 221 -28.19 6.18 21.77
C TYR A 221 -28.76 5.93 23.17
N SER A 222 -27.92 5.83 24.21
CA SER A 222 -28.36 5.64 25.59
C SER A 222 -29.10 6.88 26.14
N VAL A 223 -30.06 6.64 27.04
CA VAL A 223 -30.86 7.69 27.69
C VAL A 223 -30.89 7.45 29.20
N PRO A 224 -30.29 8.33 30.03
CA PRO A 224 -29.43 9.46 29.63
C PRO A 224 -28.19 8.98 28.89
N GLY A 225 -27.50 9.88 28.16
CA GLY A 225 -26.22 9.58 27.48
C GLY A 225 -25.09 9.27 28.46
N MET A 226 -24.05 8.56 28.01
CA MET A 226 -22.88 8.19 28.83
C MET A 226 -21.98 9.38 29.17
N TRP A 227 -21.86 10.31 28.23
CA TRP A 227 -21.12 11.56 28.37
C TRP A 227 -22.06 12.75 28.24
N ALA A 228 -21.60 13.94 28.62
CA ALA A 228 -22.37 15.17 28.42
C ALA A 228 -22.53 15.50 26.93
N GLU A 229 -21.58 15.02 26.13
CA GLU A 229 -21.42 15.14 24.70
C GLU A 229 -22.20 14.09 23.89
N SER A 230 -22.90 13.18 24.57
CA SER A 230 -23.65 12.08 23.96
C SER A 230 -24.88 12.56 23.19
N GLY A 231 -25.12 11.97 22.01
CA GLY A 231 -26.38 12.17 21.30
C GLY A 231 -26.54 11.27 20.07
N SER A 232 -27.79 10.97 19.71
CA SER A 232 -28.11 10.12 18.55
C SER A 232 -27.76 10.73 17.19
N ASN A 233 -27.51 12.05 17.17
CA ASN A 233 -27.04 12.80 16.00
C ASN A 233 -25.60 13.28 16.17
N ASN A 234 -24.95 13.00 17.30
CA ASN A 234 -23.59 13.46 17.54
C ASN A 234 -22.58 12.50 16.89
N GLY A 235 -21.30 12.89 16.84
CA GLY A 235 -20.23 12.07 16.29
C GLY A 235 -20.27 11.93 14.75
N HIS A 236 -19.55 10.94 14.22
CA HIS A 236 -19.51 10.63 12.78
C HIS A 236 -20.85 10.13 12.22
N SER A 237 -21.04 10.20 10.90
CA SER A 237 -22.22 9.66 10.24
C SER A 237 -22.18 8.14 10.04
N LEU A 238 -23.36 7.53 9.94
CA LEU A 238 -23.49 6.10 9.64
C LEU A 238 -22.77 5.68 8.35
N PRO A 239 -22.82 6.45 7.23
CA PRO A 239 -22.00 6.14 6.05
C PRO A 239 -20.49 6.21 6.30
N MET A 240 -19.99 7.08 7.18
CA MET A 240 -18.57 7.11 7.55
C MET A 240 -18.14 5.81 8.25
N PHE A 241 -18.91 5.35 9.25
CA PHE A 241 -18.66 4.06 9.91
C PHE A 241 -18.67 2.91 8.91
N ARG A 242 -19.73 2.81 8.08
CA ARG A 242 -19.88 1.70 7.14
C ARG A 242 -18.71 1.60 6.17
N ARG A 243 -18.31 2.71 5.55
CA ARG A 243 -17.17 2.74 4.61
C ARG A 243 -15.86 2.36 5.30
N SER A 244 -15.61 2.89 6.50
CA SER A 244 -14.39 2.63 7.26
C SER A 244 -14.28 1.19 7.77
N TYR A 245 -15.41 0.56 8.13
CA TYR A 245 -15.46 -0.86 8.50
C TYR A 245 -15.04 -1.76 7.35
N TYR A 246 -15.61 -1.56 6.15
CA TYR A 246 -15.21 -2.33 4.97
C TYR A 246 -13.79 -1.99 4.49
N LEU A 247 -13.39 -0.71 4.54
CA LEU A 247 -12.04 -0.28 4.18
C LEU A 247 -11.00 -0.98 5.04
N SER A 248 -11.11 -0.92 6.36
CA SER A 248 -10.15 -1.56 7.29
C SER A 248 -10.09 -3.08 7.12
N PHE A 249 -11.23 -3.74 6.95
CA PHE A 249 -11.31 -5.19 6.71
C PHE A 249 -10.60 -5.59 5.42
N MET A 250 -10.90 -4.90 4.31
CA MET A 250 -10.32 -5.18 3.00
C MET A 250 -8.87 -4.69 2.91
N ALA A 251 -8.48 -3.67 3.66
CA ALA A 251 -7.10 -3.21 3.78
C ALA A 251 -6.23 -4.18 4.58
N GLY A 252 -6.85 -5.12 5.31
CA GLY A 252 -6.15 -6.22 5.93
C GLY A 252 -5.91 -6.14 7.41
N ALA A 253 -6.68 -5.35 8.15
CA ALA A 253 -6.52 -5.36 9.58
C ALA A 253 -6.78 -6.80 10.10
N ASN A 254 -6.09 -7.17 11.17
CA ASN A 254 -6.32 -8.40 11.92
C ASN A 254 -7.40 -8.20 12.97
N THR A 255 -7.53 -6.99 13.52
CA THR A 255 -8.55 -6.65 14.50
C THR A 255 -9.18 -5.31 14.17
N HIS A 256 -10.48 -5.17 14.40
CA HIS A 256 -11.18 -3.88 14.41
C HIS A 256 -11.84 -3.68 15.76
N HIS A 257 -11.33 -2.70 16.48
CA HIS A 257 -11.84 -2.26 17.76
C HIS A 257 -12.91 -1.20 17.56
N LEU A 258 -14.13 -1.52 17.98
CA LEU A 258 -15.29 -0.66 17.86
C LEU A 258 -15.47 0.08 19.18
N GLU A 259 -14.92 1.29 19.25
CA GLU A 259 -14.99 2.11 20.46
C GLU A 259 -16.46 2.45 20.76
N ALA A 260 -16.81 2.34 22.04
CA ALA A 260 -18.14 2.62 22.59
C ALA A 260 -19.30 1.82 21.92
N ALA A 261 -19.00 0.68 21.32
CA ALA A 261 -19.99 -0.09 20.56
C ALA A 261 -21.21 -0.53 21.38
N ASN A 262 -21.08 -0.71 22.70
CA ASN A 262 -22.24 -0.97 23.55
C ASN A 262 -23.26 0.19 23.57
N VAL A 263 -22.84 1.45 23.50
CA VAL A 263 -23.76 2.59 23.52
C VAL A 263 -24.17 3.07 22.13
N ASN A 264 -23.39 2.75 21.10
CA ASN A 264 -23.66 3.17 19.74
C ASN A 264 -24.25 2.08 18.84
N TRP A 265 -24.14 0.78 19.16
CA TRP A 265 -24.80 -0.32 18.42
C TRP A 265 -26.16 -0.73 18.98
N PHE A 266 -26.47 -0.37 20.22
CA PHE A 266 -27.78 -0.61 20.81
C PHE A 266 -28.54 0.70 20.95
N SER A 267 -29.86 0.67 20.78
CA SER A 267 -30.70 1.87 20.78
C SER A 267 -30.97 2.43 22.18
N SER A 268 -30.63 1.68 23.23
CA SER A 268 -30.71 2.06 24.65
C SER A 268 -30.14 0.94 25.51
N ASP A 269 -29.92 1.19 26.81
CA ASP A 269 -29.55 0.18 27.80
C ASP A 269 -30.76 -0.62 28.34
N SER A 270 -31.93 -0.53 27.69
CA SER A 270 -33.12 -1.27 28.08
C SER A 270 -33.17 -2.66 27.44
N LEU A 271 -33.51 -3.67 28.23
CA LEU A 271 -33.73 -5.04 27.77
C LEU A 271 -35.21 -5.24 27.42
N ASN A 272 -35.48 -5.96 26.32
CA ASN A 272 -36.82 -6.43 26.00
C ASN A 272 -37.24 -7.63 26.87
N ALA A 273 -38.46 -8.13 26.68
CA ALA A 273 -39.00 -9.27 27.45
C ALA A 273 -38.16 -10.56 27.33
N SER A 274 -37.35 -10.71 26.29
CA SER A 274 -36.43 -11.84 26.08
C SER A 274 -35.02 -11.58 26.62
N GLY A 275 -34.81 -10.48 27.32
CA GLY A 275 -33.52 -10.10 27.87
C GLY A 275 -32.52 -9.58 26.82
N ASN A 276 -32.99 -9.09 25.67
CA ASN A 276 -32.13 -8.60 24.58
C ASN A 276 -32.22 -7.08 24.41
N PHE A 277 -31.12 -6.45 23.99
CA PHE A 277 -31.15 -5.07 23.49
C PHE A 277 -31.70 -5.00 22.06
N SER A 278 -32.27 -3.86 21.71
CA SER A 278 -32.61 -3.52 20.32
C SER A 278 -31.41 -2.87 19.62
N LEU A 279 -31.16 -3.25 18.36
CA LEU A 279 -30.09 -2.63 17.58
C LEU A 279 -30.44 -1.17 17.24
N SER A 280 -29.42 -0.31 17.31
CA SER A 280 -29.47 1.02 16.72
C SER A 280 -29.29 0.96 15.20
N PRO A 281 -29.43 2.08 14.48
CA PRO A 281 -29.02 2.17 13.08
C PRO A 281 -27.55 1.74 12.84
N LEU A 282 -26.61 2.16 13.68
CA LEU A 282 -25.22 1.72 13.56
C LEU A 282 -25.04 0.24 13.90
N GLY A 283 -25.78 -0.29 14.89
CA GLY A 283 -25.77 -1.72 15.20
C GLY A 283 -26.30 -2.58 14.05
N THR A 284 -27.23 -2.06 13.25
CA THR A 284 -27.70 -2.72 12.04
C THR A 284 -26.59 -2.80 10.98
N ILE A 285 -25.83 -1.72 10.80
CA ILE A 285 -24.62 -1.71 9.94
C ILE A 285 -23.56 -2.66 10.49
N GLY A 286 -23.32 -2.66 11.80
CA GLY A 286 -22.39 -3.57 12.47
C GLY A 286 -22.75 -5.04 12.25
N LYS A 287 -24.04 -5.39 12.35
CA LYS A 287 -24.54 -6.74 12.07
C LYS A 287 -24.37 -7.12 10.59
N GLU A 288 -24.70 -6.23 9.65
CA GLU A 288 -24.42 -6.45 8.22
C GLU A 288 -22.94 -6.75 8.02
N PHE A 289 -22.08 -5.84 8.49
CA PHE A 289 -20.65 -5.93 8.35
C PHE A 289 -20.09 -7.24 8.92
N TYR A 290 -20.48 -7.62 10.14
CA TYR A 290 -20.08 -8.89 10.75
C TYR A 290 -20.45 -10.08 9.86
N ASN A 291 -21.70 -10.15 9.39
CA ASN A 291 -22.16 -11.24 8.52
C ASN A 291 -21.42 -11.28 7.18
N VAL A 292 -21.15 -10.12 6.57
CA VAL A 292 -20.41 -10.03 5.32
C VAL A 292 -18.94 -10.43 5.52
N ALA A 293 -18.28 -9.91 6.55
CA ALA A 293 -16.90 -10.23 6.88
C ALA A 293 -16.70 -11.72 7.17
N GLN A 294 -17.62 -12.35 7.92
CA GLN A 294 -17.60 -13.79 8.17
C GLN A 294 -17.80 -14.60 6.89
N ARG A 295 -18.70 -14.16 5.99
CA ARG A 295 -18.94 -14.83 4.71
C ARG A 295 -17.75 -14.73 3.75
N ILE A 296 -17.12 -13.56 3.68
CA ILE A 296 -15.92 -13.36 2.86
C ILE A 296 -14.76 -14.15 3.46
N GLY A 297 -14.56 -14.07 4.78
CA GLY A 297 -13.52 -14.79 5.50
C GLY A 297 -12.14 -14.62 4.85
N ASP A 298 -11.43 -15.74 4.67
CA ASP A 298 -10.11 -15.76 4.05
C ASP A 298 -10.10 -15.40 2.57
N ASN A 299 -11.26 -15.50 1.90
CA ASN A 299 -11.40 -15.05 0.51
C ASN A 299 -11.35 -13.52 0.39
N ARG A 300 -11.14 -12.76 1.49
CA ARG A 300 -10.83 -11.32 1.42
C ARG A 300 -9.58 -11.02 0.60
N GLY A 301 -8.65 -11.98 0.51
CA GLY A 301 -7.40 -11.86 -0.24
C GLY A 301 -6.38 -10.88 0.36
N ILE A 302 -5.23 -10.77 -0.30
CA ILE A 302 -4.09 -9.95 0.15
C ILE A 302 -4.11 -8.57 -0.53
N PRO A 303 -4.14 -7.46 0.21
CA PRO A 303 -4.07 -6.09 -0.28
C PRO A 303 -2.81 -5.93 -1.13
N TYR A 304 -3.03 -5.58 -2.39
CA TYR A 304 -1.97 -5.38 -3.35
C TYR A 304 -1.59 -3.89 -3.40
N THR A 305 -0.43 -3.60 -2.82
CA THR A 305 0.14 -2.27 -2.66
C THR A 305 1.49 -2.25 -3.37
N PRO A 306 1.56 -1.92 -4.67
CA PRO A 306 2.77 -2.07 -5.45
C PRO A 306 3.91 -1.10 -5.07
N TYR A 307 3.64 -0.09 -4.23
CA TYR A 307 4.63 0.90 -3.81
C TYR A 307 5.00 0.74 -2.34
N ALA A 308 6.29 0.53 -2.07
CA ALA A 308 6.91 0.76 -0.77
C ALA A 308 7.47 2.19 -0.73
N ILE A 309 6.80 3.07 0.00
CA ILE A 309 7.31 4.43 0.26
C ILE A 309 8.20 4.35 1.49
N VAL A 310 9.50 4.60 1.34
CA VAL A 310 10.45 4.55 2.46
C VAL A 310 10.78 5.97 2.89
N LEU A 311 10.58 6.27 4.17
CA LEU A 311 10.82 7.56 4.81
C LEU A 311 12.06 7.53 5.69
N ASP A 312 12.61 8.71 5.98
CA ASP A 312 13.67 8.85 6.97
C ASP A 312 13.18 8.43 8.37
N SER A 313 14.08 7.84 9.17
CA SER A 313 13.75 7.35 10.51
C SER A 313 13.34 8.45 11.50
N LEU A 314 13.48 9.72 11.13
CA LEU A 314 13.23 10.90 11.96
C LEU A 314 12.11 11.78 11.38
N HIS A 315 11.22 11.22 10.55
CA HIS A 315 10.24 11.98 9.78
C HIS A 315 9.31 12.83 10.65
N GLY A 316 8.91 12.33 11.83
CA GLY A 316 8.16 13.10 12.83
C GLY A 316 6.78 13.61 12.38
N ILE A 317 6.22 13.07 11.30
CA ILE A 317 5.06 13.65 10.60
C ILE A 317 3.85 13.75 11.52
N ASN A 318 3.31 14.96 11.59
CA ASN A 318 2.16 15.34 12.38
C ASN A 318 0.92 15.49 11.50
N GLN A 319 -0.21 14.93 11.93
CA GLN A 319 -1.53 15.16 11.30
C GLN A 319 -2.53 15.81 12.26
N TYR A 320 -2.10 16.19 13.48
CA TYR A 320 -2.95 16.75 14.50
C TYR A 320 -3.36 18.20 14.18
N PRO A 321 -4.68 18.50 14.06
CA PRO A 321 -5.16 19.87 13.93
C PRO A 321 -5.23 20.55 15.31
N THR A 322 -4.23 21.33 15.69
CA THR A 322 -4.22 22.06 16.98
C THR A 322 -5.28 23.14 17.14
N ALA A 323 -5.94 23.54 16.06
CA ALA A 323 -6.93 24.62 16.08
C ALA A 323 -8.20 24.30 16.90
N TRP A 324 -8.48 23.02 17.23
CA TRP A 324 -9.70 22.61 17.93
C TRP A 324 -9.70 22.83 19.45
N LEU A 325 -8.55 22.98 20.11
CA LEU A 325 -8.51 23.10 21.58
C LEU A 325 -8.90 24.49 22.11
N GLY A 326 -9.53 25.36 21.31
CA GLY A 326 -10.03 26.67 21.75
C GLY A 326 -8.96 27.60 22.33
N ALA A 327 -7.68 27.26 22.15
CA ALA A 327 -6.56 27.95 22.75
C ALA A 327 -5.89 28.83 21.68
N PRO A 328 -6.15 30.16 21.69
CA PRO A 328 -5.64 31.10 20.68
C PRO A 328 -4.10 31.21 20.63
N GLN A 329 -3.40 30.52 21.52
CA GLN A 329 -1.94 30.39 21.57
C GLN A 329 -1.38 29.27 20.68
N TYR A 330 -2.19 28.35 20.16
CA TYR A 330 -1.72 27.29 19.29
C TYR A 330 -1.83 27.72 17.82
N LYS A 331 -0.69 28.04 17.21
CA LYS A 331 -0.57 28.04 15.74
C LYS A 331 -1.03 26.66 15.24
N ASP A 332 -1.68 26.64 14.10
CA ASP A 332 -1.96 25.41 13.36
C ASP A 332 -0.64 24.63 13.16
N THR A 333 -0.47 23.52 13.89
CA THR A 333 0.75 22.70 13.93
C THR A 333 0.71 21.55 12.92
N SER A 334 -0.31 21.49 12.07
CA SER A 334 -0.52 20.46 11.04
C SER A 334 0.60 20.34 10.00
N ASN A 335 1.70 21.09 10.16
CA ASN A 335 2.92 20.96 9.38
C ASN A 335 4.21 21.08 10.21
N VAL A 336 4.16 20.95 11.55
CA VAL A 336 5.39 20.87 12.37
C VAL A 336 5.76 19.41 12.65
N MET A 337 7.01 19.08 12.35
CA MET A 337 7.57 17.76 12.61
C MET A 337 7.88 17.62 14.09
N TRP A 338 7.57 16.47 14.67
CA TRP A 338 7.77 16.21 16.10
C TRP A 338 7.06 17.21 17.02
N GLN A 339 5.96 17.84 16.55
CA GLN A 339 5.25 18.93 17.24
C GLN A 339 6.14 20.14 17.58
N TRP A 340 7.32 20.27 16.94
CA TRP A 340 8.36 21.22 17.37
C TRP A 340 9.14 21.88 16.24
N PHE A 341 9.43 21.16 15.16
CA PHE A 341 10.31 21.65 14.08
C PHE A 341 9.52 22.07 12.85
N ASP A 342 9.91 23.18 12.24
CA ASP A 342 9.42 23.55 10.92
C ASP A 342 9.79 22.48 9.87
N PRO A 343 8.95 22.31 8.83
CA PRO A 343 9.20 21.34 7.78
C PRO A 343 10.43 21.75 6.96
N ILE A 344 11.28 20.78 6.62
CA ILE A 344 12.42 20.93 5.70
C ILE A 344 12.02 20.40 4.31
N PRO A 345 12.80 20.66 3.24
CA PRO A 345 12.44 20.22 1.89
C PRO A 345 12.11 18.72 1.75
N GLY A 346 12.79 17.85 2.51
CA GLY A 346 12.45 16.41 2.55
C GLY A 346 11.06 16.10 3.11
N ASP A 347 10.57 16.87 4.09
CA ASP A 347 9.21 16.66 4.58
C ASP A 347 8.19 17.15 3.57
N ILE A 348 8.49 18.25 2.87
CA ILE A 348 7.63 18.78 1.79
C ILE A 348 7.55 17.76 0.65
N MET A 349 8.67 17.13 0.28
CA MET A 349 8.71 15.99 -0.65
C MET A 349 7.74 14.88 -0.22
N THR A 350 7.79 14.51 1.07
CA THR A 350 6.95 13.46 1.64
C THR A 350 5.47 13.86 1.64
N GLY A 351 5.15 15.04 2.16
CA GLY A 351 3.79 15.58 2.20
C GLY A 351 3.17 15.67 0.81
N ASN A 352 3.91 16.17 -0.18
CA ASN A 352 3.44 16.28 -1.55
C ASN A 352 3.23 14.91 -2.20
N LEU A 353 4.09 13.93 -1.94
CA LEU A 353 3.90 12.56 -2.43
C LEU A 353 2.65 11.92 -1.81
N LEU A 354 2.53 11.94 -0.48
CA LEU A 354 1.38 11.33 0.22
C LEU A 354 0.06 12.03 -0.15
N ASN A 355 0.05 13.35 -0.25
CA ASN A 355 -1.12 14.11 -0.70
C ASN A 355 -1.42 13.92 -2.20
N THR A 356 -0.45 13.47 -3.02
CA THR A 356 -0.75 13.07 -4.40
C THR A 356 -1.43 11.70 -4.44
N ILE A 357 -0.98 10.76 -3.61
CA ILE A 357 -1.58 9.41 -3.52
C ILE A 357 -2.99 9.50 -2.91
N TRP A 358 -3.15 10.29 -1.85
CA TRP A 358 -4.42 10.52 -1.15
C TRP A 358 -4.76 12.01 -1.10
N PRO A 359 -5.31 12.57 -2.18
CA PRO A 359 -5.67 13.99 -2.27
C PRO A 359 -6.51 14.48 -1.10
N GLY A 360 -6.21 15.67 -0.60
CA GLY A 360 -6.93 16.30 0.50
C GLY A 360 -6.51 15.82 1.89
N SER A 361 -5.73 14.74 2.02
CA SER A 361 -5.37 14.16 3.33
C SER A 361 -4.56 15.08 4.24
N PHE A 362 -3.82 16.03 3.68
CA PHE A 362 -2.93 16.94 4.41
C PHE A 362 -3.39 18.40 4.35
N GLU A 363 -4.59 18.67 3.85
CA GLU A 363 -5.10 20.04 3.77
C GLU A 363 -5.50 20.60 5.14
N ASN A 364 -5.28 21.90 5.30
CA ASN A 364 -5.70 22.67 6.46
C ASN A 364 -6.93 23.45 6.09
N LEU A 365 -8.10 22.98 6.54
CA LEU A 365 -9.32 23.72 6.29
C LEU A 365 -9.78 24.53 7.51
N PRO A 366 -10.19 25.78 7.27
CA PRO A 366 -10.58 26.72 8.32
C PRO A 366 -11.87 26.31 9.05
N ASN A 367 -12.70 25.46 8.43
CA ASN A 367 -13.93 24.91 9.02
C ASN A 367 -13.86 23.38 8.93
N ASN A 368 -13.49 22.77 10.05
CA ASN A 368 -13.31 21.32 10.25
C ASN A 368 -14.55 20.68 10.90
N ASP A 369 -15.71 21.33 10.75
CA ASP A 369 -16.99 20.90 11.26
C ASP A 369 -17.73 19.99 10.28
N ASN A 370 -17.15 19.62 9.13
CA ASN A 370 -17.82 18.75 8.16
C ASN A 370 -16.99 17.48 7.85
N GLU A 371 -17.59 16.32 8.09
CA GLU A 371 -16.97 15.00 7.91
C GLU A 371 -16.65 14.65 6.43
N GLN A 372 -17.17 15.38 5.44
CA GLN A 372 -16.87 15.15 4.01
C GLN A 372 -15.39 15.29 3.66
N ARG A 373 -14.61 15.87 4.58
CA ARG A 373 -13.29 16.40 4.28
C ARG A 373 -12.27 15.77 5.22
N PHE A 374 -11.05 15.56 4.72
CA PHE A 374 -9.89 15.01 5.44
C PHE A 374 -9.94 13.55 5.85
N TYR A 375 -11.08 12.97 6.21
CA TYR A 375 -11.13 11.60 6.74
C TYR A 375 -10.96 10.51 5.68
N LEU A 376 -11.79 10.53 4.64
CA LEU A 376 -11.77 9.60 3.52
C LEU A 376 -11.84 10.40 2.22
N ASN A 377 -10.92 10.14 1.31
CA ASN A 377 -10.80 10.91 0.07
C ASN A 377 -10.83 9.99 -1.15
N ALA A 378 -11.50 10.40 -2.22
CA ALA A 378 -11.36 9.72 -3.50
C ALA A 378 -9.90 9.83 -4.00
N THR A 379 -9.43 8.79 -4.69
CA THR A 379 -8.07 8.78 -5.27
C THR A 379 -8.09 8.16 -6.67
N PRO A 380 -7.51 8.83 -7.68
CA PRO A 380 -7.43 8.28 -9.03
C PRO A 380 -6.43 7.12 -9.13
N TYR A 381 -5.61 6.90 -8.09
CA TYR A 381 -4.53 5.92 -8.08
C TYR A 381 -4.87 4.66 -7.29
N GLY A 382 -5.87 4.72 -6.40
CA GLY A 382 -6.19 3.67 -5.44
C GLY A 382 -5.27 3.68 -4.23
N ASP A 383 -5.59 2.89 -3.21
CA ASP A 383 -4.75 2.71 -2.01
C ASP A 383 -3.58 1.77 -2.30
N VAL A 384 -2.61 2.28 -3.07
CA VAL A 384 -1.55 1.48 -3.71
C VAL A 384 -0.25 1.42 -2.92
N ALA A 385 -0.16 2.09 -1.77
CA ALA A 385 1.09 2.28 -1.06
C ALA A 385 1.05 1.72 0.36
N ASP A 386 2.21 1.24 0.79
CA ASP A 386 2.58 1.09 2.20
C ASP A 386 3.75 2.01 2.51
N VAL A 387 3.81 2.43 3.77
CA VAL A 387 4.89 3.30 4.24
C VAL A 387 5.85 2.53 5.14
N PHE A 388 7.15 2.77 4.96
CA PHE A 388 8.27 2.14 5.63
C PHE A 388 9.22 3.20 6.18
N THR A 389 10.10 2.80 7.08
CA THR A 389 11.24 3.60 7.56
C THR A 389 12.56 2.99 7.10
N GLU A 390 13.65 3.77 7.09
CA GLU A 390 14.98 3.38 6.55
C GLU A 390 15.55 2.05 7.04
N ASP A 391 15.10 1.53 8.18
CA ASP A 391 15.52 0.24 8.74
C ASP A 391 14.75 -0.97 8.17
N VAL A 392 13.91 -0.77 7.15
CA VAL A 392 13.26 -1.85 6.41
C VAL A 392 14.28 -2.76 5.74
N SER A 393 14.13 -4.07 5.92
CA SER A 393 15.07 -5.05 5.36
C SER A 393 14.88 -5.24 3.85
N GLY A 394 15.96 -5.60 3.15
CA GLY A 394 15.90 -5.96 1.72
C GLY A 394 14.91 -7.10 1.42
N SER A 395 14.72 -8.04 2.35
CA SER A 395 13.76 -9.14 2.20
C SER A 395 12.30 -8.68 2.17
N VAL A 396 11.98 -7.57 2.85
CA VAL A 396 10.66 -6.94 2.80
C VAL A 396 10.55 -6.14 1.50
N LEU A 397 11.57 -5.35 1.15
CA LEU A 397 11.58 -4.55 -0.08
C LEU A 397 11.43 -5.39 -1.36
N GLN A 398 12.03 -6.59 -1.41
CA GLN A 398 11.90 -7.52 -2.54
C GLN A 398 10.46 -7.98 -2.84
N ARG A 399 9.52 -7.76 -1.91
CA ARG A 399 8.10 -8.04 -2.10
C ARG A 399 7.36 -6.94 -2.88
N TYR A 400 7.99 -5.78 -3.04
CA TYR A 400 7.39 -4.63 -3.70
C TYR A 400 7.94 -4.46 -5.12
N PRO A 401 7.06 -4.24 -6.12
CA PRO A 401 7.45 -3.80 -7.46
C PRO A 401 8.29 -2.52 -7.49
N VAL A 402 7.90 -1.56 -6.65
CA VAL A 402 8.48 -0.22 -6.61
C VAL A 402 8.85 0.12 -5.18
N VAL A 403 10.09 0.56 -4.99
CA VAL A 403 10.56 1.23 -3.78
C VAL A 403 10.76 2.69 -4.13
N TRP A 404 10.11 3.60 -3.41
CA TRP A 404 10.19 5.04 -3.62
C TRP A 404 10.68 5.70 -2.34
N LEU A 405 11.90 6.23 -2.37
CA LEU A 405 12.46 6.98 -1.24
C LEU A 405 11.87 8.38 -1.20
N SER A 406 11.43 8.81 -0.02
CA SER A 406 10.94 10.18 0.24
C SER A 406 11.45 10.66 1.59
N GLY A 407 11.58 11.97 1.78
CA GLY A 407 12.21 12.51 2.99
C GLY A 407 13.71 12.69 2.87
N ASN A 408 14.34 13.05 3.99
CA ASN A 408 15.75 13.41 4.03
C ASN A 408 16.66 12.19 4.29
N ILE A 409 16.52 11.17 3.43
CA ILE A 409 17.23 9.89 3.57
C ILE A 409 18.68 10.03 3.13
N THR A 410 19.61 9.65 4.02
CA THR A 410 21.03 9.58 3.69
C THR A 410 21.40 8.15 3.28
N VAL A 411 21.53 7.92 1.96
CA VAL A 411 21.88 6.59 1.45
C VAL A 411 23.38 6.31 1.57
N GLY A 412 23.76 5.44 2.51
CA GLY A 412 25.14 4.99 2.72
C GLY A 412 25.24 3.55 3.22
N GLY A 413 26.46 2.99 3.24
CA GLY A 413 26.77 1.69 3.86
C GLY A 413 25.85 0.53 3.44
N SER A 414 25.23 -0.11 4.44
CA SER A 414 24.31 -1.25 4.24
C SER A 414 23.04 -0.87 3.48
N THR A 415 22.55 0.36 3.62
CA THR A 415 21.35 0.84 2.89
C THR A 415 21.62 0.88 1.40
N ALA A 416 22.76 1.45 0.99
CA ALA A 416 23.17 1.46 -0.43
C ALA A 416 23.28 0.04 -0.99
N THR A 417 23.92 -0.87 -0.26
CA THR A 417 24.06 -2.28 -0.65
C THR A 417 22.69 -2.96 -0.81
N THR A 418 21.78 -2.74 0.14
CA THR A 418 20.43 -3.31 0.13
C THR A 418 19.63 -2.85 -1.10
N LEU A 419 19.68 -1.55 -1.39
CA LEU A 419 18.99 -0.96 -2.54
C LEU A 419 19.57 -1.45 -3.88
N GLN A 420 20.89 -1.56 -3.98
CA GLN A 420 21.57 -2.10 -5.16
C GLN A 420 21.18 -3.57 -5.40
N GLN A 421 21.13 -4.38 -4.34
CA GLN A 421 20.69 -5.77 -4.41
C GLN A 421 19.21 -5.88 -4.83
N TYR A 422 18.33 -5.08 -4.21
CA TYR A 422 16.91 -5.01 -4.57
C TYR A 422 16.70 -4.72 -6.07
N VAL A 423 17.39 -3.70 -6.60
CA VAL A 423 17.31 -3.37 -8.03
C VAL A 423 17.91 -4.49 -8.88
N SER A 424 19.07 -5.03 -8.51
CA SER A 424 19.69 -6.12 -9.27
C SER A 424 18.78 -7.36 -9.40
N GLY A 425 17.93 -7.60 -8.39
CA GLY A 425 16.97 -8.69 -8.35
C GLY A 425 15.67 -8.47 -9.15
N GLY A 426 15.46 -7.28 -9.72
CA GLY A 426 14.26 -6.99 -10.54
C GLY A 426 13.43 -5.79 -10.07
N GLY A 427 13.77 -5.19 -8.92
CA GLY A 427 13.04 -4.07 -8.35
C GLY A 427 13.16 -2.78 -9.17
N THR A 428 12.13 -1.94 -9.10
CA THR A 428 12.22 -0.52 -9.51
C THR A 428 12.49 0.33 -8.27
N LEU A 429 13.55 1.13 -8.31
CA LEU A 429 13.90 2.08 -7.26
C LEU A 429 13.71 3.51 -7.79
N ILE A 430 12.89 4.31 -7.10
CA ILE A 430 12.73 5.75 -7.35
C ILE A 430 13.42 6.51 -6.22
N ILE A 431 14.37 7.36 -6.58
CA ILE A 431 15.12 8.22 -5.66
C ILE A 431 15.21 9.64 -6.19
N ASN A 432 15.43 10.60 -5.29
CA ASN A 432 15.77 11.96 -5.65
C ASN A 432 17.28 12.18 -5.81
N ALA A 433 17.67 13.20 -6.59
CA ALA A 433 19.03 13.69 -6.70
C ALA A 433 19.69 13.92 -5.31
N ALA A 434 18.94 14.46 -4.35
CA ALA A 434 19.38 14.68 -2.97
C ALA A 434 19.67 13.38 -2.19
N GLN A 435 19.16 12.23 -2.66
CA GLN A 435 19.25 10.93 -1.98
C GLN A 435 20.24 9.97 -2.67
N THR A 436 20.98 10.43 -3.68
CA THR A 436 21.90 9.55 -4.45
C THR A 436 23.06 9.01 -3.62
N GLY A 437 23.53 9.77 -2.63
CA GLY A 437 24.46 9.33 -1.58
C GLY A 437 25.65 8.50 -2.10
N SER A 438 25.90 7.35 -1.46
CA SER A 438 26.99 6.43 -1.80
C SER A 438 26.64 5.43 -2.92
N LEU A 439 25.49 5.57 -3.61
CA LEU A 439 25.08 4.61 -4.65
C LEU A 439 26.00 4.64 -5.88
N GLY A 440 26.61 5.79 -6.17
CA GLY A 440 27.55 5.99 -7.27
C GLY A 440 26.89 6.07 -8.66
N SER A 441 27.51 6.82 -9.58
CA SER A 441 26.99 7.04 -10.94
C SER A 441 26.97 5.78 -11.82
N SER A 442 27.78 4.77 -11.49
CA SER A 442 27.71 3.46 -12.14
C SER A 442 26.39 2.76 -11.88
N PHE A 443 25.75 2.97 -10.73
CA PHE A 443 24.43 2.45 -10.40
C PHE A 443 23.31 3.40 -10.82
N THR A 444 23.36 4.66 -10.35
CA THR A 444 22.30 5.66 -10.58
C THR A 444 22.21 6.10 -12.04
N GLY A 445 23.32 5.99 -12.77
CA GLY A 445 23.42 6.42 -14.16
C GLY A 445 23.50 7.92 -14.33
N VAL A 446 23.67 8.68 -13.25
CA VAL A 446 23.75 10.14 -13.29
C VAL A 446 24.78 10.66 -12.29
N THR A 447 25.44 11.75 -12.65
CA THR A 447 26.11 12.66 -11.69
C THR A 447 25.36 13.97 -11.71
N THR A 448 24.91 14.44 -10.56
CA THR A 448 24.16 15.68 -10.41
C THR A 448 25.11 16.85 -10.15
N GLY A 449 24.74 18.02 -10.64
CA GLY A 449 25.44 19.28 -10.45
C GLY A 449 24.56 20.31 -9.73
N SER A 450 24.83 21.59 -10.00
CA SER A 450 24.09 22.71 -9.43
C SER A 450 22.64 22.75 -9.90
N ASN A 451 21.78 23.38 -9.07
CA ASN A 451 20.37 23.61 -9.37
C ASN A 451 20.17 24.81 -10.29
N SER A 452 19.12 24.73 -11.09
CA SER A 452 18.63 25.82 -11.93
C SER A 452 17.10 25.82 -11.93
N THR A 453 16.50 27.01 -11.97
CA THR A 453 15.04 27.15 -12.03
C THR A 453 14.58 27.19 -13.49
N VAL A 454 13.61 26.35 -13.83
CA VAL A 454 12.95 26.35 -15.15
C VAL A 454 11.46 26.67 -15.01
N TYR A 455 10.85 27.16 -16.10
CA TYR A 455 9.42 27.51 -16.16
C TYR A 455 8.73 26.73 -17.29
N PRO A 456 8.51 25.41 -17.12
CA PRO A 456 7.88 24.59 -18.14
C PRO A 456 6.40 24.91 -18.28
N SER A 457 5.88 24.77 -19.49
CA SER A 457 4.43 24.78 -19.76
C SER A 457 3.83 23.38 -19.81
N LYS A 458 4.68 22.34 -19.94
CA LYS A 458 4.26 20.94 -20.00
C LYS A 458 5.31 19.98 -19.47
N LEU A 459 4.83 18.90 -18.87
CA LEU A 459 5.60 17.71 -18.48
C LEU A 459 5.32 16.59 -19.48
N VAL A 460 6.35 15.80 -19.82
CA VAL A 460 6.27 14.73 -20.82
C VAL A 460 6.83 13.44 -20.25
N TRP A 461 6.00 12.39 -20.22
CA TRP A 461 6.44 11.02 -20.00
C TRP A 461 7.05 10.47 -21.29
N VAL A 462 8.37 10.34 -21.33
CA VAL A 462 9.11 10.07 -22.56
C VAL A 462 8.71 8.76 -23.24
N PRO A 463 8.52 7.62 -22.55
CA PRO A 463 8.23 6.35 -23.21
C PRO A 463 6.95 6.34 -24.04
N ARG A 464 5.87 6.96 -23.54
CA ARG A 464 4.53 6.95 -24.20
C ARG A 464 4.13 8.30 -24.80
N GLN A 465 4.94 9.34 -24.59
CA GLN A 465 4.64 10.72 -24.97
C GLN A 465 3.36 11.29 -24.31
N ASP A 466 2.94 10.71 -23.19
CA ASP A 466 1.87 11.25 -22.36
C ASP A 466 2.30 12.61 -21.78
N THR A 467 1.41 13.60 -21.82
CA THR A 467 1.72 14.98 -21.39
C THR A 467 0.77 15.48 -20.32
N VAL A 468 1.28 16.34 -19.43
CA VAL A 468 0.50 17.07 -18.42
C VAL A 468 0.87 18.56 -18.52
N THR A 469 -0.14 19.43 -18.56
CA THR A 469 0.08 20.88 -18.49
C THR A 469 0.61 21.25 -17.11
N TRP A 470 1.61 22.12 -17.06
CA TRP A 470 2.18 22.61 -15.81
C TRP A 470 2.33 24.13 -15.86
N ASN A 471 1.94 24.78 -14.77
CA ASN A 471 2.06 26.21 -14.58
C ASN A 471 2.81 26.45 -13.27
N GLY A 472 4.11 26.69 -13.34
CA GLY A 472 4.94 26.93 -12.17
C GLY A 472 6.42 26.81 -12.47
N SER A 473 7.26 27.29 -11.56
CA SER A 473 8.70 27.04 -11.61
C SER A 473 9.04 25.66 -11.06
N ILE A 474 10.10 25.05 -11.58
CA ILE A 474 10.69 23.81 -11.05
C ILE A 474 12.18 24.06 -10.82
N SER A 475 12.67 23.78 -9.62
CA SER A 475 14.11 23.76 -9.33
C SER A 475 14.67 22.40 -9.75
N VAL A 476 15.66 22.36 -10.65
CA VAL A 476 16.17 21.12 -11.24
C VAL A 476 17.69 21.08 -11.16
N HIS A 477 18.21 19.95 -10.67
CA HIS A 477 19.63 19.61 -10.72
C HIS A 477 20.07 19.39 -12.17
N SER A 478 21.15 20.06 -12.59
CA SER A 478 21.88 19.65 -13.79
C SER A 478 22.38 18.21 -13.64
N ALA A 479 22.43 17.44 -14.73
CA ALA A 479 22.85 16.05 -14.69
C ALA A 479 23.70 15.65 -15.90
N SER A 480 24.83 14.98 -15.64
CA SER A 480 25.59 14.24 -16.65
C SER A 480 25.14 12.78 -16.62
N LEU A 481 24.76 12.24 -17.79
CA LEU A 481 24.19 10.89 -17.90
C LEU A 481 25.26 9.84 -18.21
N TYR A 482 25.21 8.72 -17.49
CA TYR A 482 26.10 7.55 -17.59
C TYR A 482 25.27 6.28 -17.82
N GLY A 483 24.73 6.15 -19.04
CA GLY A 483 23.86 5.04 -19.43
C GLY A 483 22.41 5.16 -18.97
N ALA A 484 22.06 6.24 -18.26
CA ALA A 484 20.66 6.59 -18.01
C ALA A 484 20.06 7.33 -19.22
N THR A 485 18.75 7.21 -19.37
CA THR A 485 17.95 7.94 -20.36
C THR A 485 16.89 8.80 -19.68
N ALA A 486 16.45 9.88 -20.32
CA ALA A 486 15.36 10.71 -19.78
C ALA A 486 14.04 9.90 -19.71
N LEU A 487 13.39 9.95 -18.56
CA LEU A 487 12.08 9.34 -18.29
C LEU A 487 10.96 10.40 -18.29
N ILE A 488 11.23 11.54 -17.65
CA ILE A 488 10.32 12.70 -17.64
C ILE A 488 11.10 13.92 -18.12
N LYS A 489 10.50 14.69 -19.02
CA LYS A 489 11.02 15.99 -19.46
C LYS A 489 10.04 17.11 -19.14
N ALA A 490 10.58 18.27 -18.80
CA ALA A 490 9.88 19.55 -18.72
C ALA A 490 10.18 20.33 -20.01
N ALA A 491 9.14 20.75 -20.74
CA ALA A 491 9.31 21.52 -21.96
C ALA A 491 8.76 22.95 -21.82
N TYR A 492 9.45 23.89 -22.45
CA TYR A 492 9.15 25.33 -22.47
C TYR A 492 9.47 25.92 -23.85
N SER A 493 9.14 27.19 -24.06
CA SER A 493 9.47 27.89 -25.32
C SER A 493 10.99 27.89 -25.53
N GLY A 494 11.45 27.24 -26.61
CA GLY A 494 12.86 27.20 -26.98
C GLY A 494 13.70 26.06 -26.37
N GLY A 495 13.11 25.13 -25.59
CA GLY A 495 13.89 24.00 -25.07
C GLY A 495 13.15 23.01 -24.18
N GLU A 496 13.89 22.03 -23.68
CA GLU A 496 13.43 21.04 -22.71
C GLU A 496 14.55 20.75 -21.69
N THR A 497 14.16 20.38 -20.47
CA THR A 497 15.06 19.87 -19.43
C THR A 497 14.58 18.52 -18.93
N THR A 498 15.48 17.69 -18.42
CA THR A 498 15.14 16.37 -17.88
C THR A 498 14.78 16.51 -16.41
N LEU A 499 13.61 16.01 -16.00
CA LEU A 499 13.14 16.00 -14.62
C LEU A 499 13.33 14.65 -13.93
N ALA A 500 13.40 13.57 -14.70
CA ALA A 500 13.72 12.25 -14.18
C ALA A 500 14.45 11.43 -15.23
N THR A 501 15.34 10.58 -14.77
CA THR A 501 16.10 9.64 -15.61
C THR A 501 15.80 8.22 -15.18
N VAL A 502 16.07 7.26 -16.07
CA VAL A 502 15.96 5.83 -15.78
C VAL A 502 17.19 5.10 -16.33
N LYS A 503 17.71 4.15 -15.55
CA LYS A 503 18.80 3.26 -15.93
C LYS A 503 18.46 1.83 -15.56
N THR A 504 18.77 0.90 -16.45
CA THR A 504 18.70 -0.54 -16.16
C THR A 504 19.90 -0.97 -15.32
N TYR A 505 19.67 -1.82 -14.33
CA TYR A 505 20.73 -2.36 -13.49
C TYR A 505 20.35 -3.77 -13.00
N GLY A 506 21.15 -4.77 -13.38
CA GLY A 506 20.76 -6.18 -13.21
C GLY A 506 19.42 -6.45 -13.91
N ASN A 507 18.48 -7.08 -13.20
CA ASN A 507 17.14 -7.37 -13.72
C ASN A 507 16.13 -6.24 -13.49
N GLY A 508 16.52 -5.16 -12.81
CA GLY A 508 15.64 -4.06 -12.43
C GLY A 508 16.05 -2.72 -13.02
N ARG A 509 15.56 -1.63 -12.41
CA ARG A 509 15.84 -0.27 -12.84
C ARG A 509 15.90 0.74 -11.70
N VAL A 510 16.76 1.74 -11.88
CA VAL A 510 16.88 2.92 -11.01
C VAL A 510 16.30 4.11 -11.74
N ILE A 511 15.42 4.85 -11.07
CA ILE A 511 14.87 6.12 -11.51
C ILE A 511 15.40 7.21 -10.59
N VAL A 512 16.06 8.21 -11.15
CA VAL A 512 16.55 9.37 -10.40
C VAL A 512 15.76 10.60 -10.82
N THR A 513 15.03 11.19 -9.89
CA THR A 513 14.36 12.47 -10.07
C THR A 513 15.37 13.60 -9.86
N LEU A 514 15.37 14.55 -10.80
CA LEU A 514 16.29 15.68 -10.85
C LEU A 514 15.62 16.97 -10.37
N SER A 515 14.30 16.99 -10.21
CA SER A 515 13.64 18.07 -9.50
C SER A 515 14.09 18.08 -8.03
N ASP A 516 14.49 19.22 -7.51
CA ASP A 516 15.02 19.39 -6.16
C ASP A 516 13.99 18.96 -5.12
N TYR A 517 14.27 17.86 -4.41
CA TYR A 517 13.32 17.21 -3.49
C TYR A 517 11.94 16.89 -4.08
N LEU A 518 11.80 16.72 -5.41
CA LEU A 518 10.56 16.28 -6.07
C LEU A 518 9.29 16.91 -5.48
N GLN A 519 9.30 18.23 -5.32
CA GLN A 519 8.24 18.93 -4.60
C GLN A 519 6.99 19.13 -5.47
N GLU A 520 6.99 18.74 -6.74
CA GLU A 520 5.89 19.00 -7.67
C GLU A 520 4.87 17.86 -7.69
N PRO A 521 3.63 18.07 -7.20
CA PRO A 521 2.59 17.02 -7.20
C PRO A 521 2.27 16.50 -8.61
N ALA A 522 2.40 17.33 -9.65
CA ALA A 522 2.17 16.91 -11.03
C ALA A 522 3.20 15.88 -11.53
N VAL A 523 4.45 15.94 -11.03
CA VAL A 523 5.47 14.94 -11.37
C VAL A 523 5.16 13.62 -10.65
N ASN A 524 4.77 13.68 -9.38
CA ASN A 524 4.30 12.51 -8.61
C ASN A 524 3.08 11.85 -9.27
N ALA A 525 2.11 12.67 -9.69
CA ALA A 525 0.90 12.25 -10.37
C ALA A 525 1.20 11.54 -11.70
N LEU A 526 2.19 12.04 -12.45
CA LEU A 526 2.64 11.43 -13.70
C LEU A 526 3.29 10.07 -13.45
N PHE A 527 4.14 9.94 -12.42
CA PHE A 527 4.69 8.65 -12.01
C PHE A 527 3.57 7.66 -11.66
N LEU A 528 2.67 8.01 -10.74
CA LEU A 528 1.59 7.12 -10.31
C LEU A 528 0.69 6.71 -11.49
N LYS A 529 0.29 7.67 -12.34
CA LYS A 529 -0.51 7.39 -13.54
C LYS A 529 0.17 6.40 -14.47
N GLU A 530 1.42 6.64 -14.84
CA GLU A 530 2.10 5.87 -15.88
C GLU A 530 2.59 4.51 -15.39
N LEU A 531 3.04 4.43 -14.13
CA LEU A 531 3.43 3.16 -13.52
C LEU A 531 2.21 2.29 -13.19
N ASN A 532 1.07 2.86 -12.76
CA ASN A 532 -0.14 2.09 -12.49
C ASN A 532 -0.68 1.37 -13.73
N LYS A 533 -0.51 1.94 -14.94
CA LYS A 533 -0.86 1.26 -16.21
C LYS A 533 -0.14 -0.09 -16.37
N GLU A 534 1.00 -0.27 -15.72
CA GLU A 534 1.80 -1.50 -15.79
C GLU A 534 1.64 -2.39 -14.55
N LEU A 535 1.39 -1.78 -13.38
CA LEU A 535 1.37 -2.42 -12.07
C LEU A 535 0.00 -2.88 -11.62
N MET A 536 -1.06 -2.16 -11.93
CA MET A 536 -2.39 -2.42 -11.38
C MET A 536 -3.12 -3.51 -12.18
N PRO A 537 -3.81 -4.45 -11.52
CA PRO A 537 -4.56 -5.51 -12.19
C PRO A 537 -5.89 -5.03 -12.79
N VAL A 538 -6.32 -3.83 -12.40
CA VAL A 538 -7.54 -3.19 -12.88
C VAL A 538 -7.30 -1.70 -13.09
N THR A 539 -8.05 -1.12 -14.02
CA THR A 539 -8.27 0.34 -14.10
C THR A 539 -9.65 0.63 -13.54
N VAL A 540 -9.75 1.60 -12.65
CA VAL A 540 -11.00 2.12 -12.10
C VAL A 540 -11.15 3.58 -12.51
N THR A 541 -12.32 3.95 -13.06
CA THR A 541 -12.66 5.35 -13.36
C THR A 541 -13.91 5.77 -12.58
N GLY A 542 -14.00 7.05 -12.26
CA GLY A 542 -15.01 7.64 -11.37
C GLY A 542 -14.34 8.41 -10.22
N ASN A 543 -15.07 9.31 -9.55
CA ASN A 543 -14.56 10.02 -8.37
C ASN A 543 -14.75 9.17 -7.11
N VAL A 544 -13.99 8.09 -7.01
CA VAL A 544 -14.09 7.08 -5.95
C VAL A 544 -12.72 6.77 -5.34
N GLU A 545 -12.74 6.21 -4.14
CA GLU A 545 -11.61 5.49 -3.56
C GLU A 545 -11.70 4.01 -3.94
N TYR A 546 -10.56 3.34 -4.12
CA TYR A 546 -10.53 1.91 -4.34
C TYR A 546 -9.26 1.23 -3.82
N LEU A 547 -9.41 -0.03 -3.44
CA LEU A 547 -8.30 -0.93 -3.12
C LEU A 547 -8.53 -2.31 -3.75
N VAL A 548 -7.43 -3.03 -3.94
CA VAL A 548 -7.44 -4.33 -4.62
C VAL A 548 -6.78 -5.40 -3.78
N ASN A 549 -7.38 -6.58 -3.76
CA ASN A 549 -6.87 -7.73 -3.01
C ASN A 549 -6.66 -8.92 -3.95
N ARG A 550 -5.48 -9.52 -3.92
CA ARG A 550 -5.19 -10.76 -4.63
C ARG A 550 -5.84 -11.94 -3.91
N CYS A 551 -6.69 -12.68 -4.61
CA CYS A 551 -7.28 -13.94 -4.17
C CYS A 551 -6.62 -15.13 -4.89
N SER A 552 -6.91 -16.37 -4.49
CA SER A 552 -6.36 -17.57 -5.14
C SER A 552 -6.79 -17.72 -6.61
N ASP A 553 -8.00 -17.29 -6.94
CA ASP A 553 -8.70 -17.48 -8.21
C ASP A 553 -9.00 -16.16 -8.95
N GLY A 554 -8.57 -15.03 -8.39
CA GLY A 554 -8.82 -13.72 -8.98
C GLY A 554 -8.52 -12.56 -8.04
N TRP A 555 -9.41 -11.57 -8.00
CA TRP A 555 -9.19 -10.34 -7.24
C TRP A 555 -10.47 -9.86 -6.58
N ASN A 556 -10.35 -9.25 -5.39
CA ASN A 556 -11.41 -8.39 -4.86
C ASN A 556 -11.07 -6.93 -5.17
N ILE A 557 -12.07 -6.15 -5.56
CA ILE A 557 -11.98 -4.71 -5.81
C ILE A 557 -13.01 -4.04 -4.91
N THR A 558 -12.54 -3.33 -3.90
CA THR A 558 -13.41 -2.53 -3.02
C THR A 558 -13.48 -1.13 -3.60
N VAL A 559 -14.69 -0.60 -3.78
CA VAL A 559 -14.94 0.73 -4.34
C VAL A 559 -15.81 1.52 -3.39
N ILE A 560 -15.36 2.72 -3.03
CA ILE A 560 -15.98 3.58 -2.02
C ILE A 560 -16.28 4.93 -2.65
N ASN A 561 -17.55 5.36 -2.57
CA ASN A 561 -17.92 6.73 -2.94
C ASN A 561 -17.86 7.63 -1.71
N ASN A 562 -16.87 8.51 -1.69
CA ASN A 562 -16.68 9.44 -0.56
C ASN A 562 -17.52 10.72 -0.64
N ASN A 563 -18.30 10.91 -1.71
CA ASN A 563 -19.09 12.12 -1.94
C ASN A 563 -20.51 12.00 -1.38
N GLY A 564 -21.14 13.17 -1.14
CA GLY A 564 -22.56 13.29 -0.90
C GLY A 564 -23.03 12.97 0.52
N VAL A 565 -22.15 12.94 1.51
CA VAL A 565 -22.53 12.72 2.92
C VAL A 565 -21.98 13.82 3.79
N SER A 566 -22.79 14.80 4.18
CA SER A 566 -22.36 15.89 5.07
C SER A 566 -22.93 15.72 6.46
N LYS A 567 -22.10 16.01 7.46
CA LYS A 567 -22.49 16.02 8.85
C LYS A 567 -21.54 16.93 9.63
N THR A 568 -22.09 17.66 10.60
CA THR A 568 -21.29 18.26 11.67
C THR A 568 -21.41 17.46 12.96
N SER A 569 -20.47 17.67 13.87
CA SER A 569 -20.33 16.92 15.14
C SER A 569 -21.61 16.75 15.97
N THR A 570 -22.61 17.62 15.79
CA THR A 570 -23.87 17.60 16.55
C THR A 570 -25.12 17.73 15.67
N THR A 571 -25.01 17.61 14.34
CA THR A 571 -26.15 17.73 13.43
C THR A 571 -26.50 16.40 12.76
N PRO A 572 -27.76 16.17 12.38
CA PRO A 572 -28.13 15.00 11.60
C PRO A 572 -27.34 14.90 10.29
N THR A 573 -27.01 13.68 9.87
CA THR A 573 -26.40 13.41 8.56
C THR A 573 -27.33 13.85 7.42
N VAL A 574 -26.76 14.48 6.40
CA VAL A 574 -27.42 14.78 5.13
C VAL A 574 -26.77 13.94 4.03
N ILE A 575 -27.60 13.21 3.28
CA ILE A 575 -27.16 12.41 2.12
C ILE A 575 -27.71 13.06 0.84
N ASP A 576 -26.83 13.52 -0.04
CA ASP A 576 -27.15 13.99 -1.39
C ASP A 576 -27.03 12.81 -2.37
N GLY A 577 -28.16 12.16 -2.64
CA GLY A 577 -28.23 11.06 -3.61
C GLY A 577 -27.80 11.44 -5.03
N GLY A 578 -27.77 12.73 -5.37
CA GLY A 578 -27.25 13.22 -6.65
C GLY A 578 -25.73 13.03 -6.82
N GLN A 579 -24.99 12.80 -5.72
CA GLN A 579 -23.54 12.57 -5.72
C GLN A 579 -23.15 11.10 -5.92
N GLN A 580 -24.07 10.24 -6.35
CA GLN A 580 -23.74 8.88 -6.78
C GLN A 580 -22.67 8.90 -7.88
N GLN A 581 -21.81 7.88 -7.90
CA GLN A 581 -20.72 7.79 -8.86
C GLN A 581 -20.94 6.61 -9.80
N THR A 582 -20.95 6.89 -11.11
CA THR A 582 -20.83 5.84 -12.13
C THR A 582 -19.37 5.44 -12.23
N VAL A 583 -19.08 4.18 -11.94
CA VAL A 583 -17.72 3.63 -11.98
C VAL A 583 -17.57 2.67 -13.13
N ASN A 584 -16.44 2.76 -13.84
CA ASN A 584 -16.06 1.75 -14.84
C ASN A 584 -14.83 1.02 -14.35
N ILE A 585 -14.89 -0.30 -14.32
CA ILE A 585 -13.80 -1.15 -13.88
C ILE A 585 -13.40 -2.06 -15.04
N THR A 586 -12.11 -2.13 -15.31
CA THR A 586 -11.55 -2.95 -16.40
C THR A 586 -10.39 -3.76 -15.88
N TYR A 587 -10.42 -5.08 -16.07
CA TYR A 587 -9.30 -5.97 -15.80
C TYR A 587 -8.22 -5.86 -16.88
N THR A 588 -6.96 -5.69 -16.47
CA THR A 588 -5.87 -5.26 -17.37
C THR A 588 -4.69 -6.23 -17.48
N LEU A 589 -4.65 -7.31 -16.67
CA LEU A 589 -3.49 -8.20 -16.70
C LEU A 589 -3.39 -8.97 -18.02
N PRO A 590 -2.22 -9.01 -18.65
CA PRO A 590 -2.02 -9.78 -19.88
C PRO A 590 -2.12 -11.28 -19.59
N ASN A 591 -2.51 -12.07 -20.60
CA ASN A 591 -2.59 -13.53 -20.58
C ASN A 591 -3.71 -14.14 -19.70
N SER A 592 -4.64 -13.32 -19.22
CA SER A 592 -5.84 -13.80 -18.51
C SER A 592 -7.03 -12.91 -18.84
N GLN A 593 -8.23 -13.44 -18.63
CA GLN A 593 -9.49 -12.76 -18.91
C GLN A 593 -10.49 -12.98 -17.77
N LEU A 594 -11.46 -12.08 -17.66
CA LEU A 594 -12.57 -12.22 -16.72
C LEU A 594 -13.43 -13.44 -17.08
N THR A 595 -13.74 -14.25 -16.07
CA THR A 595 -14.67 -15.39 -16.17
C THR A 595 -15.91 -15.22 -15.30
N GLY A 596 -15.94 -14.21 -14.43
CA GLY A 596 -17.09 -13.88 -13.61
C GLY A 596 -16.83 -12.66 -12.74
N VAL A 597 -17.93 -11.97 -12.40
CA VAL A 597 -17.94 -10.81 -11.48
C VAL A 597 -19.12 -10.97 -10.52
N GLN A 598 -18.85 -10.89 -9.22
CA GLN A 598 -19.87 -10.93 -8.16
C GLN A 598 -19.67 -9.75 -7.22
N GLU A 599 -20.74 -9.04 -6.85
CA GLU A 599 -20.71 -8.06 -5.77
C GLU A 599 -20.95 -8.78 -4.44
N LEU A 600 -19.96 -8.74 -3.55
CA LEU A 600 -19.88 -9.59 -2.37
C LEU A 600 -20.81 -9.17 -1.24
N ILE A 601 -21.18 -7.89 -1.11
CA ILE A 601 -22.06 -7.42 -0.03
C ILE A 601 -23.48 -7.91 -0.28
N SER A 602 -24.03 -7.63 -1.47
CA SER A 602 -25.36 -8.02 -1.94
C SER A 602 -25.43 -9.45 -2.49
N GLN A 603 -24.28 -10.07 -2.74
CA GLN A 603 -24.11 -11.40 -3.34
C GLN A 603 -24.60 -11.52 -4.80
N GLN A 604 -24.91 -10.40 -5.46
CA GLN A 604 -25.44 -10.39 -6.82
C GLN A 604 -24.34 -10.63 -7.86
N GLY A 605 -24.68 -11.40 -8.90
CA GLY A 605 -23.86 -11.48 -10.11
C GLY A 605 -23.89 -10.14 -10.86
N VAL A 606 -22.75 -9.71 -11.38
CA VAL A 606 -22.63 -8.45 -12.12
C VAL A 606 -22.38 -8.75 -13.59
N SER A 607 -23.21 -8.18 -14.46
CA SER A 607 -23.03 -8.29 -15.90
C SER A 607 -21.77 -7.53 -16.35
N TYR A 608 -20.98 -8.15 -17.22
CA TYR A 608 -19.75 -7.58 -17.74
C TYR A 608 -19.62 -7.86 -19.25
N THR A 609 -18.87 -7.00 -19.96
CA THR A 609 -18.60 -7.13 -21.39
C THR A 609 -17.09 -7.19 -21.60
N GLY A 610 -16.61 -8.30 -22.14
CA GLY A 610 -15.18 -8.55 -22.27
C GLY A 610 -14.50 -8.57 -20.88
N ASN A 611 -13.59 -7.62 -20.64
CA ASN A 611 -12.89 -7.46 -19.37
C ASN A 611 -13.40 -6.28 -18.52
N SER A 612 -14.57 -5.72 -18.85
CA SER A 612 -15.05 -4.48 -18.25
C SER A 612 -16.50 -4.58 -17.76
N TRP A 613 -16.81 -3.86 -16.68
CA TRP A 613 -18.16 -3.65 -16.21
C TRP A 613 -18.33 -2.23 -15.69
N GLN A 614 -19.59 -1.80 -15.58
CA GLN A 614 -19.99 -0.51 -15.05
C GLN A 614 -20.99 -0.74 -13.93
N ASP A 615 -20.91 0.08 -12.88
CA ASP A 615 -21.89 0.08 -11.80
C ASP A 615 -22.07 1.52 -11.26
N VAL A 616 -23.13 1.73 -10.47
CA VAL A 616 -23.39 2.97 -9.74
C VAL A 616 -23.16 2.72 -8.25
N ILE A 617 -22.32 3.55 -7.64
CA ILE A 617 -22.06 3.56 -6.20
C ILE A 617 -22.83 4.72 -5.59
N GLY A 618 -23.73 4.44 -4.65
CA GLY A 618 -24.53 5.47 -3.97
C GLY A 618 -23.66 6.48 -3.22
N ALA A 619 -24.22 7.65 -2.89
CA ALA A 619 -23.53 8.65 -2.06
C ALA A 619 -23.16 8.06 -0.69
N GLY A 620 -21.88 8.13 -0.31
CA GLY A 620 -21.37 7.55 0.93
C GLY A 620 -21.38 6.03 1.00
N ASP A 621 -21.52 5.34 -0.12
CA ASP A 621 -21.67 3.89 -0.18
C ASP A 621 -20.35 3.17 -0.51
N VAL A 622 -20.34 1.85 -0.30
CA VAL A 622 -19.24 0.94 -0.61
C VAL A 622 -19.78 -0.34 -1.24
N LYS A 623 -19.07 -0.83 -2.27
CA LYS A 623 -19.28 -2.14 -2.89
C LYS A 623 -17.97 -2.91 -2.99
N ILE A 624 -18.04 -4.23 -2.97
CA ILE A 624 -16.87 -5.10 -3.12
C ILE A 624 -17.13 -6.08 -4.24
N TYR A 625 -16.33 -6.03 -5.31
CA TYR A 625 -16.44 -6.96 -6.43
C TYR A 625 -15.39 -8.05 -6.33
N HIS A 626 -15.82 -9.30 -6.30
CA HIS A 626 -14.94 -10.44 -6.58
C HIS A 626 -14.95 -10.72 -8.08
N ILE A 627 -13.78 -10.72 -8.69
CA ILE A 627 -13.58 -11.16 -10.06
C ILE A 627 -12.85 -12.49 -10.08
N THR A 628 -13.33 -13.43 -10.89
CA THR A 628 -12.60 -14.66 -11.22
C THR A 628 -11.90 -14.49 -12.56
N THR A 629 -10.71 -15.06 -12.68
CA THR A 629 -9.92 -14.94 -13.92
C THR A 629 -9.48 -16.30 -14.44
N GLY A 630 -9.50 -16.45 -15.76
CA GLY A 630 -9.07 -17.66 -16.47
C GLY A 630 -7.91 -17.36 -17.41
N ALA A 631 -7.05 -18.35 -17.64
CA ALA A 631 -6.02 -18.25 -18.68
C ALA A 631 -6.67 -18.04 -20.05
N THR A 632 -6.11 -17.14 -20.85
CA THR A 632 -6.54 -17.02 -22.25
C THR A 632 -6.11 -18.29 -22.99
N SER A 633 -7.06 -19.05 -23.55
CA SER A 633 -6.75 -20.16 -24.43
C SER A 633 -6.04 -19.63 -25.67
N SER A 634 -4.72 -19.76 -25.72
CA SER A 634 -3.98 -19.56 -26.96
C SER A 634 -4.40 -20.66 -27.92
N GLY A 635 -5.21 -20.31 -28.92
CA GLY A 635 -5.40 -21.15 -30.10
C GLY A 635 -4.03 -21.62 -30.59
N HIS A 636 -3.91 -22.93 -30.85
CA HIS A 636 -2.70 -23.51 -31.43
C HIS A 636 -2.25 -22.73 -32.67
N GLY A 637 -1.07 -22.11 -32.60
CA GLY A 637 -0.47 -21.41 -33.74
C GLY A 637 0.77 -20.62 -33.34
N GLY A 638 1.90 -21.31 -33.15
CA GLY A 638 3.22 -20.69 -33.03
C GLY A 638 3.73 -20.58 -31.59
N ASN A 639 4.55 -21.55 -31.19
CA ASN A 639 5.33 -21.52 -29.96
C ASN A 639 6.27 -20.29 -29.99
N PRO A 640 6.11 -19.26 -29.13
CA PRO A 640 7.15 -18.25 -28.99
C PRO A 640 8.34 -18.92 -28.32
N GLN A 641 9.42 -19.12 -29.07
CA GLN A 641 10.70 -19.49 -28.48
C GLN A 641 11.17 -18.34 -27.59
N TYR A 642 10.94 -18.44 -26.28
CA TYR A 642 11.71 -17.69 -25.31
C TYR A 642 13.12 -18.30 -25.25
N GLN A 643 14.08 -17.66 -25.92
CA GLN A 643 15.49 -17.93 -25.66
C GLN A 643 15.81 -17.39 -24.26
N LEU A 644 15.94 -18.29 -23.29
CA LEU A 644 16.58 -17.99 -22.02
C LEU A 644 18.02 -17.59 -22.29
N ALA A 645 18.38 -16.34 -21.98
CA ALA A 645 19.77 -15.94 -21.94
C ALA A 645 20.48 -16.74 -20.82
N PRO A 646 21.68 -17.28 -21.06
CA PRO A 646 22.39 -18.05 -20.05
C PRO A 646 22.77 -17.17 -18.86
N ASN A 647 22.36 -17.59 -17.66
CA ASN A 647 22.82 -17.06 -16.39
C ASN A 647 24.27 -17.57 -16.15
N PRO A 648 25.29 -16.70 -16.03
CA PRO A 648 26.67 -17.14 -15.83
C PRO A 648 27.00 -17.64 -14.41
N ALA A 649 26.03 -17.74 -13.49
CA ALA A 649 26.33 -17.88 -12.06
C ALA A 649 25.65 -19.05 -11.33
N SER A 650 25.21 -20.11 -12.01
CA SER A 650 24.71 -21.32 -11.31
C SER A 650 24.90 -22.60 -12.11
N ASP A 651 25.66 -23.56 -11.56
CA ASP A 651 26.02 -24.87 -12.14
C ASP A 651 24.84 -25.86 -12.32
N TYR A 652 23.59 -25.39 -12.25
CA TYR A 652 22.40 -26.24 -12.33
C TYR A 652 21.25 -25.48 -12.98
N THR A 653 20.50 -26.15 -13.86
CA THR A 653 19.21 -25.65 -14.38
C THR A 653 18.10 -26.59 -13.92
N LEU A 654 17.13 -26.07 -13.16
CA LEU A 654 15.94 -26.81 -12.79
C LEU A 654 14.90 -26.73 -13.91
N LEU A 655 14.51 -27.87 -14.47
CA LEU A 655 13.42 -27.96 -15.46
C LEU A 655 12.24 -28.71 -14.85
N LYS A 656 11.09 -28.04 -14.74
CA LYS A 656 9.82 -28.68 -14.35
C LYS A 656 9.15 -29.20 -15.62
N ILE A 657 9.19 -30.51 -15.83
CA ILE A 657 8.65 -31.15 -17.04
C ILE A 657 7.28 -31.78 -16.72
N PRO A 658 6.18 -31.38 -17.40
CA PRO A 658 4.87 -31.99 -17.22
C PRO A 658 4.86 -33.48 -17.60
N ALA A 659 4.04 -34.28 -16.92
CA ALA A 659 3.83 -35.68 -17.26
C ALA A 659 3.36 -35.83 -18.73
N GLY A 660 3.96 -36.77 -19.46
CA GLY A 660 3.66 -37.01 -20.88
C GLY A 660 4.45 -36.15 -21.89
N SER A 661 5.40 -35.32 -21.43
CA SER A 661 6.23 -34.50 -22.33
C SER A 661 7.37 -35.28 -22.97
N GLU A 662 7.65 -35.03 -24.26
CA GLU A 662 8.80 -35.58 -24.99
C GLU A 662 10.01 -34.63 -24.85
N VAL A 663 11.12 -35.11 -24.29
CA VAL A 663 12.37 -34.32 -24.20
C VAL A 663 13.29 -34.71 -25.34
N ARG A 664 13.68 -33.72 -26.16
CA ARG A 664 14.69 -33.87 -27.22
C ARG A 664 15.96 -33.14 -26.85
N THR A 665 17.08 -33.83 -26.93
CA THR A 665 18.40 -33.20 -26.79
C THR A 665 19.20 -33.46 -28.08
N ARG A 666 19.89 -32.43 -28.58
CA ARG A 666 20.86 -32.56 -29.67
C ARG A 666 22.27 -32.36 -29.10
N GLY A 667 23.18 -33.29 -29.39
CA GLY A 667 24.62 -32.97 -29.40
C GLY A 667 25.59 -33.65 -28.42
N PHE A 668 25.28 -34.80 -27.80
CA PHE A 668 26.23 -35.41 -26.84
C PHE A 668 26.34 -36.95 -26.97
N SER A 669 27.56 -37.48 -26.78
CA SER A 669 27.86 -38.92 -26.83
C SER A 669 27.92 -39.54 -25.43
N LEU A 670 27.36 -40.74 -25.26
CA LEU A 670 27.50 -41.56 -24.05
C LEU A 670 28.75 -42.45 -24.13
N SER A 671 29.57 -42.47 -23.08
CA SER A 671 30.41 -43.61 -22.73
C SER A 671 30.17 -43.97 -21.28
N GLY A 672 29.65 -45.17 -21.03
CA GLY A 672 29.59 -45.80 -19.72
C GLY A 672 29.94 -47.28 -19.86
N ARG A 673 30.61 -47.86 -18.86
CA ARG A 673 30.96 -49.29 -18.81
C ARG A 673 30.15 -50.04 -17.74
N MET A 674 29.80 -51.28 -18.12
CA MET A 674 29.00 -52.35 -17.48
C MET A 674 27.50 -52.26 -17.82
N ILE A 675 26.90 -53.06 -18.73
CA ILE A 675 27.13 -54.44 -19.25
C ILE A 675 26.86 -54.47 -20.79
N PRO A 676 27.37 -55.45 -21.60
CA PRO A 676 28.06 -55.16 -22.86
C PRO A 676 27.22 -55.28 -24.14
N GLN A 677 27.83 -54.74 -25.21
CA GLN A 677 27.40 -54.65 -26.60
C GLN A 677 26.50 -53.46 -26.93
N LEU A 678 27.13 -52.37 -27.40
CA LEU A 678 26.70 -51.68 -28.62
C LEU A 678 27.91 -50.92 -29.19
N SER A 679 28.25 -51.24 -30.43
CA SER A 679 29.37 -50.68 -31.17
C SER A 679 29.16 -49.21 -31.51
N LYS A 680 30.26 -48.43 -31.48
CA LYS A 680 30.35 -47.05 -31.98
C LYS A 680 29.55 -46.84 -33.28
N ARG A 681 28.47 -46.06 -33.22
CA ARG A 681 27.88 -45.38 -34.38
C ARG A 681 27.43 -43.97 -34.01
N SER A 682 27.54 -43.11 -35.02
CA SER A 682 27.34 -41.67 -35.08
C SER A 682 26.00 -41.16 -34.54
N VAL A 683 26.04 -39.92 -34.05
CA VAL A 683 24.94 -38.96 -33.81
C VAL A 683 23.56 -39.45 -34.25
N GLN A 684 22.73 -39.86 -33.30
CA GLN A 684 21.30 -40.04 -33.50
C GLN A 684 20.53 -39.25 -32.43
N ASP A 685 19.42 -38.64 -32.86
CA ASP A 685 18.41 -38.05 -31.98
C ASP A 685 18.00 -39.08 -30.91
N ILE A 686 18.35 -38.85 -29.65
CA ILE A 686 17.90 -39.71 -28.55
C ILE A 686 16.54 -39.19 -28.09
N ARG A 687 15.51 -40.02 -28.25
CA ARG A 687 14.14 -39.75 -27.78
C ARG A 687 13.93 -40.46 -26.45
N TYR A 688 13.52 -39.71 -25.42
CA TYR A 688 13.07 -40.29 -24.17
C TYR A 688 11.54 -40.25 -24.13
N ASN A 689 10.92 -41.43 -24.08
CA ASN A 689 9.48 -41.57 -23.87
C ASN A 689 9.23 -41.79 -22.38
N LEU A 690 8.59 -40.82 -21.72
CA LEU A 690 8.30 -40.85 -20.28
C LEU A 690 6.92 -41.47 -19.97
N ASN A 691 6.25 -42.06 -20.95
CA ASN A 691 4.97 -42.75 -20.74
C ASN A 691 5.17 -43.99 -19.87
N GLY A 692 4.54 -43.99 -18.68
CA GLY A 692 4.55 -45.11 -17.73
C GLY A 692 5.25 -44.84 -16.40
N LEU A 693 5.85 -43.65 -16.20
CA LEU A 693 6.41 -43.28 -14.89
C LEU A 693 5.34 -42.65 -13.98
N PRO A 694 5.28 -43.01 -12.68
CA PRO A 694 4.34 -42.40 -11.74
C PRO A 694 4.63 -40.91 -11.56
N CYS A 695 3.57 -40.11 -11.37
CA CYS A 695 3.64 -38.65 -11.25
C CYS A 695 4.71 -38.20 -10.22
N GLY A 696 5.66 -37.34 -10.64
CA GLY A 696 6.72 -36.82 -9.77
C GLY A 696 7.58 -35.75 -10.44
N LEU A 697 8.24 -34.91 -9.65
CA LEU A 697 9.22 -33.92 -10.12
C LEU A 697 10.49 -34.66 -10.53
N TYR A 698 10.96 -34.50 -11.77
CA TYR A 698 12.20 -35.11 -12.24
C TYR A 698 13.33 -34.08 -12.21
N LEU A 699 14.42 -34.37 -11.49
CA LEU A 699 15.62 -33.54 -11.50
C LEU A 699 16.46 -33.87 -12.75
N LEU A 700 16.70 -32.89 -13.61
CA LEU A 700 17.70 -32.99 -14.66
C LEU A 700 18.96 -32.26 -14.19
N VAL A 701 20.02 -33.00 -13.88
CA VAL A 701 21.32 -32.41 -13.53
C VAL A 701 22.18 -32.42 -14.79
N VAL A 702 22.56 -31.24 -15.27
CA VAL A 702 23.57 -31.08 -16.33
C VAL A 702 24.75 -30.38 -15.69
N THR A 703 25.79 -31.13 -15.33
CA THR A 703 27.04 -30.56 -14.82
C THR A 703 27.94 -30.18 -15.98
N ASP A 704 28.32 -28.91 -16.08
CA ASP A 704 29.52 -28.52 -16.82
C ASP A 704 30.72 -28.71 -15.89
N ILE A 705 31.54 -29.73 -16.16
CA ILE A 705 32.82 -29.88 -15.47
C ILE A 705 33.88 -29.65 -16.53
N HIS A 706 34.48 -28.46 -16.46
CA HIS A 706 35.54 -27.95 -17.33
C HIS A 706 36.77 -28.87 -17.51
N LYS A 707 36.80 -30.13 -17.05
CA LYS A 707 37.95 -31.04 -17.22
C LYS A 707 37.68 -32.52 -17.54
N ARG A 708 36.46 -33.05 -17.69
CA ARG A 708 36.25 -34.43 -18.24
C ARG A 708 34.93 -34.56 -19.02
N LYS A 709 35.02 -35.17 -20.22
CA LYS A 709 33.96 -35.29 -21.25
C LYS A 709 32.84 -36.30 -20.91
N GLU A 710 32.14 -36.15 -19.79
CA GLU A 710 30.97 -37.01 -19.50
C GLU A 710 29.80 -36.21 -18.91
N THR A 711 28.61 -36.38 -19.50
CA THR A 711 27.33 -35.85 -18.97
C THR A 711 26.61 -36.99 -18.25
N VAL A 712 26.25 -36.78 -16.98
CA VAL A 712 25.55 -37.78 -16.15
C VAL A 712 24.10 -37.37 -15.95
N LEU A 713 23.16 -38.16 -16.48
CA LEU A 713 21.73 -38.00 -16.21
C LEU A 713 21.38 -38.80 -14.94
N ARG A 714 20.90 -38.13 -13.89
CA ARG A 714 20.37 -38.80 -12.68
C ARG A 714 18.90 -38.47 -12.50
N LEU A 715 18.04 -39.47 -12.62
CA LEU A 715 16.65 -39.40 -12.17
C LEU A 715 16.65 -39.57 -10.65
N LEU A 716 16.43 -38.48 -9.91
CA LEU A 716 16.16 -38.53 -8.48
C LEU A 716 14.65 -38.54 -8.26
N LYS A 717 14.16 -39.54 -7.53
CA LYS A 717 12.78 -39.63 -7.07
C LYS A 717 12.72 -38.91 -5.71
N GLN A 718 11.80 -37.98 -5.55
CA GLN A 718 11.52 -37.38 -4.24
C GLN A 718 10.65 -38.32 -3.41
#